data_AF-A0A812J8A3-F1
#
_entry.id   AF-A0A812J8A3-F1
#
_cell.length_a   1.000
_cell.length_b   1.000
_cell.length_c   1.000
_cell.angle_alpha   90.00
_cell.angle_beta   90.00
_cell.angle_gamma   90.00
#
_symmetry.space_group_name_H-M   'P 1'
#
loop_
_entity.id
_entity.type
_entity.pdbx_description
1 polymer ?
#
loop_
_entity_poly.entity_id
_entity_poly.type
_entity_poly.pdbx_seq_one_letter_code
_entity_poly.pdbx_strand_id
1 'polypeptide(L)'
;ESSCVSSACIESRSKSLLQHKMSANGQKSGGLQLDELAEELSELSAKLRAQEEGLQKGIDKKDSEVLSHRNTLNSVGSNPSDREVHDGRFELCHAQPGQALEQVSEDLNTSSSTLGGCSDSEVVLFSPTDSQPYFTTECCPVSEDFCAGCAKLNSDKTACEVCSGGFSKSSDGRCYACMDLPGWQNKAGETCSAATICGDSQKYQGFSPQEACCHCGGGQKEARKFSYYVGPLAVGATKVIGYPVPRTARLYFVDKDCELSKYGLTINPTTGALQLAPGCSKVGCGAAEESIEVKCTIAAVEDVTQANGEPLHAQAPLEVFAGDVSYGSGPVVLGMDRTTSIAPAVNPDTTAGDFSGLSCVPDASDWLTLDSGTGQLSWSSAAPSGAEGGLMDDKGLMGTGAVCSVEKGGAKGQVLVWLPFPWAQMTYSYASDGQAATLYATVGEKSPVLSVISPKHMAQSYPSPTRFSASCTGADFVFDVLTGLATWEGHQIFLLDVANGDLQLSPEESLTRALDRTGDSAVRRSIGLQCTIFGHYEWAPMGHGSVITHRLSMELRDHTCWAQQVRSFSSRIDKGQQSENACRSLCRSEAYCTHWALDGGSCYFYRGLCKGSLADNFACVHKHVTVTERYPGCGERHSCVDIQLPGYHYISGKYCPVGENAAVALGPVYFKEGLTAEESFWLMRNDVALCAQGGLPMAHGLWLVG
;
A
#
# COMPACT_ATOMS: atom_id res chain seq x y z
N GLU A 1 28.36 -8.95 -18.64
CA GLU A 1 28.73 -7.55 -18.31
C GLU A 1 28.60 -7.24 -16.81
N SER A 2 28.98 -8.16 -15.91
CA SER A 2 28.72 -8.00 -14.47
C SER A 2 29.94 -8.23 -13.56
N SER A 3 31.16 -7.93 -14.01
CA SER A 3 32.37 -8.26 -13.22
C SER A 3 33.45 -7.16 -13.14
N CYS A 4 33.06 -5.90 -12.92
CA CYS A 4 34.05 -4.88 -12.52
C CYS A 4 33.53 -4.00 -11.38
N VAL A 5 34.01 -4.29 -10.17
CA VAL A 5 33.67 -3.54 -8.95
C VAL A 5 34.93 -2.93 -8.28
N SER A 6 36.14 -3.25 -8.76
CA SER A 6 37.36 -2.68 -8.17
C SER A 6 37.63 -1.27 -8.68
N SER A 7 38.03 -0.36 -7.77
CA SER A 7 38.38 1.04 -8.07
C SER A 7 39.40 1.18 -9.21
N ALA A 8 40.38 0.27 -9.30
CA ALA A 8 41.35 0.22 -10.40
C ALA A 8 40.72 -0.05 -11.78
N CYS A 9 39.59 -0.78 -11.84
CA CYS A 9 38.89 -1.06 -13.08
C CYS A 9 38.07 0.16 -13.54
N ILE A 10 37.45 0.89 -12.61
CA ILE A 10 36.73 2.13 -12.90
C ILE A 10 37.71 3.17 -13.44
N GLU A 11 38.87 3.35 -12.81
CA GLU A 11 39.89 4.30 -13.27
C GLU A 11 40.42 3.94 -14.67
N SER A 12 40.70 2.65 -14.92
CA SER A 12 41.15 2.17 -16.24
C SER A 12 40.08 2.39 -17.32
N ARG A 13 38.80 2.13 -17.02
CA ARG A 13 37.68 2.35 -17.95
C ARG A 13 37.44 3.82 -18.22
N SER A 14 37.48 4.68 -17.21
CA SER A 14 37.32 6.13 -17.38
C SER A 14 38.42 6.70 -18.27
N LYS A 15 39.68 6.28 -18.08
CA LYS A 15 40.81 6.64 -18.96
C LYS A 15 40.60 6.13 -20.39
N SER A 16 40.13 4.88 -20.55
CA SER A 16 39.83 4.31 -21.87
C SER A 16 38.70 5.04 -22.59
N LEU A 17 37.65 5.46 -21.88
CA LEU A 17 36.50 6.18 -22.44
C LEU A 17 36.88 7.60 -22.88
N LEU A 18 37.74 8.28 -22.10
CA LEU A 18 38.31 9.57 -22.46
C LEU A 18 39.20 9.47 -23.72
N GLN A 19 40.06 8.46 -23.80
CA GLN A 19 40.88 8.19 -25.00
C GLN A 19 40.02 7.88 -26.24
N HIS A 20 38.91 7.15 -26.07
CA HIS A 20 38.01 6.84 -27.17
C HIS A 20 37.25 8.07 -27.67
N LYS A 21 36.81 8.96 -26.78
CA LYS A 21 36.20 10.26 -27.15
C LYS A 21 37.18 11.18 -27.87
N MET A 22 38.45 11.21 -27.46
CA MET A 22 39.50 11.98 -28.14
C MET A 22 39.79 11.48 -29.55
N SER A 23 39.75 10.16 -29.75
CA SER A 23 39.96 9.53 -31.07
C SER A 23 38.78 9.78 -32.03
N ALA A 24 37.57 9.95 -31.49
CA ALA A 24 36.36 10.19 -32.27
C ALA A 24 36.22 11.65 -32.76
N ASN A 25 36.81 12.63 -32.05
CA ASN A 25 36.52 14.06 -32.29
C ASN A 25 37.57 14.84 -33.09
N GLY A 26 38.70 14.25 -33.50
CA GLY A 26 39.58 14.83 -34.53
C GLY A 26 40.07 16.28 -34.34
N GLN A 27 40.00 16.86 -33.14
CA GLN A 27 40.33 18.27 -32.89
C GLN A 27 41.67 18.40 -32.14
N LYS A 28 42.63 19.05 -32.79
CA LYS A 28 43.83 19.61 -32.16
C LYS A 28 43.44 20.95 -31.51
N SER A 29 43.22 20.98 -30.19
CA SER A 29 43.09 22.24 -29.44
C SER A 29 43.75 22.16 -28.07
N GLY A 30 44.67 23.10 -27.83
CA GLY A 30 45.13 23.66 -26.54
C GLY A 30 45.26 22.74 -25.33
N GLY A 31 46.48 22.31 -25.03
CA GLY A 31 46.83 21.50 -23.84
C GLY A 31 46.67 22.18 -22.47
N LEU A 32 46.10 23.38 -22.36
CA LEU A 32 45.96 24.11 -21.09
C LEU A 32 44.65 23.83 -20.32
N GLN A 33 43.59 23.36 -20.99
CA GLN A 33 42.32 22.98 -20.31
C GLN A 33 42.31 21.53 -19.80
N LEU A 34 43.28 20.72 -20.23
CA LEU A 34 43.30 19.28 -19.94
C LEU A 34 43.89 18.98 -18.55
N ASP A 35 44.82 19.81 -18.10
CA ASP A 35 45.42 19.70 -16.76
C ASP A 35 44.40 20.14 -15.68
N GLU A 36 43.60 21.17 -15.95
CA GLU A 36 42.55 21.66 -15.04
C GLU A 36 41.42 20.62 -14.86
N LEU A 37 40.97 19.98 -15.95
CA LEU A 37 39.95 18.93 -15.88
C LEU A 37 40.46 17.65 -15.21
N ALA A 38 41.75 17.34 -15.37
CA ALA A 38 42.38 16.21 -14.69
C ALA A 38 42.52 16.46 -13.18
N GLU A 39 42.79 17.70 -12.79
CA GLU A 39 42.85 18.13 -11.39
C GLU A 39 41.47 18.08 -10.71
N GLU A 40 40.42 18.58 -11.38
CA GLU A 40 39.04 18.48 -10.89
C GLU A 40 38.56 17.03 -10.73
N LEU A 41 38.88 16.15 -11.70
CA LEU A 41 38.52 14.74 -11.62
C LEU A 41 39.26 14.01 -10.49
N SER A 42 40.53 14.39 -10.26
CA SER A 42 41.34 13.89 -9.14
C SER A 42 40.73 14.31 -7.80
N GLU A 43 40.33 15.58 -7.65
CA GLU A 43 39.69 16.10 -6.45
C GLU A 43 38.33 15.41 -6.16
N LEU A 44 37.51 15.22 -7.21
CA LEU A 44 36.23 14.52 -7.08
C LEU A 44 36.42 13.06 -6.65
N SER A 45 37.44 12.37 -7.20
CA SER A 45 37.77 10.99 -6.83
C SER A 45 38.23 10.88 -5.37
N ALA A 46 38.95 11.88 -4.86
CA ALA A 46 39.38 11.93 -3.47
C ALA A 46 38.19 12.15 -2.51
N LYS A 47 37.24 13.02 -2.88
CA LYS A 47 35.99 13.25 -2.11
C LYS A 47 35.13 11.98 -2.02
N LEU A 48 34.98 11.25 -3.13
CA LEU A 48 34.25 9.98 -3.16
C LEU A 48 34.91 8.92 -2.27
N ARG A 49 36.25 8.79 -2.30
CA ARG A 49 36.98 7.87 -1.40
C ARG A 49 36.77 8.22 0.08
N ALA A 50 36.79 9.50 0.43
CA ALA A 50 36.56 9.94 1.81
C ALA A 50 35.14 9.60 2.29
N GLN A 51 34.13 9.71 1.41
CA GLN A 51 32.76 9.28 1.73
C GLN A 51 32.64 7.77 1.89
N GLU A 52 33.29 6.99 1.01
CA GLU A 52 33.30 5.52 1.07
C GLU A 52 33.95 5.03 2.38
N GLU A 53 35.10 5.59 2.76
CA GLU A 53 35.75 5.27 4.05
C GLU A 53 34.89 5.67 5.26
N GLY A 54 34.13 6.77 5.15
CA GLY A 54 33.18 7.19 6.20
C GLY A 54 32.02 6.21 6.37
N LEU A 55 31.45 5.75 5.26
CA LEU A 55 30.39 4.72 5.25
C LEU A 55 30.91 3.39 5.79
N GLN A 56 32.10 2.95 5.37
CA GLN A 56 32.68 1.69 5.84
C GLN A 56 32.94 1.72 7.35
N LYS A 57 33.49 2.82 7.89
CA LYS A 57 33.64 3.01 9.35
C LYS A 57 32.30 2.99 10.08
N GLY A 58 31.24 3.50 9.47
CA GLY A 58 29.87 3.43 10.01
C GLY A 58 29.34 2.00 10.10
N ILE A 59 29.57 1.20 9.07
CA ILE A 59 29.22 -0.23 9.02
C ILE A 59 30.01 -1.01 10.08
N ASP A 60 31.34 -0.86 10.11
CA ASP A 60 32.20 -1.57 11.07
C ASP A 60 31.83 -1.22 12.53
N LYS A 61 31.46 0.04 12.79
CA LYS A 61 30.97 0.46 14.10
C LYS A 61 29.67 -0.25 14.46
N LYS A 62 28.71 -0.32 13.52
CA LYS A 62 27.42 -1.00 13.76
C LYS A 62 27.60 -2.50 13.98
N ASP A 63 28.47 -3.16 13.22
CA ASP A 63 28.81 -4.57 13.43
C ASP A 63 29.44 -4.81 14.80
N SER A 64 30.30 -3.91 15.27
CA SER A 64 30.88 -4.00 16.61
C SER A 64 29.84 -3.81 17.74
N GLU A 65 28.85 -2.94 17.55
CA GLU A 65 27.73 -2.74 18.48
C GLU A 65 26.85 -4.00 18.56
N VAL A 66 26.55 -4.61 17.41
CA VAL A 66 25.79 -5.87 17.32
C VAL A 66 26.54 -7.03 17.98
N LEU A 67 27.84 -7.17 17.74
CA LEU A 67 28.68 -8.19 18.38
C LEU A 67 28.76 -8.00 19.90
N SER A 68 28.83 -6.75 20.38
CA SER A 68 28.78 -6.44 21.80
C SER A 68 27.46 -6.84 22.45
N HIS A 69 26.32 -6.56 21.80
CA HIS A 69 25.00 -7.00 22.27
C HIS A 69 24.88 -8.52 22.30
N ARG A 70 25.38 -9.21 21.27
CA ARG A 70 25.41 -10.68 21.21
C ARG A 70 26.24 -11.30 22.33
N ASN A 71 27.40 -10.73 22.64
CA ASN A 71 28.25 -11.21 23.73
C ASN A 71 27.64 -10.94 25.12
N THR A 72 26.91 -9.84 25.26
CA THR A 72 26.17 -9.52 26.49
C THR A 72 25.05 -10.54 26.72
N LEU A 73 24.29 -10.88 25.66
CA LEU A 73 23.24 -11.91 25.71
C LEU A 73 23.81 -13.32 26.01
N ASN A 74 24.96 -13.67 25.44
CA ASN A 74 25.61 -14.96 25.70
C ASN A 74 26.22 -15.06 27.12
N SER A 75 26.53 -13.94 27.77
CA SER A 75 27.07 -13.92 29.13
C SER A 75 26.03 -14.15 30.23
N VAL A 76 24.74 -14.15 29.90
CA VAL A 76 23.62 -14.35 30.85
C VAL A 76 23.25 -15.83 31.02
N GLY A 77 23.86 -16.76 30.28
CA GLY A 77 23.50 -18.17 30.36
C GLY A 77 24.69 -19.12 30.30
N SER A 78 25.30 -19.42 31.45
CA SER A 78 25.86 -20.75 31.76
C SER A 78 26.61 -20.78 33.11
N ASN A 79 25.99 -21.37 34.12
CA ASN A 79 26.72 -22.10 35.15
C ASN A 79 25.86 -23.27 35.67
N PRO A 80 26.11 -24.52 35.22
CA PRO A 80 25.39 -25.69 35.67
C PRO A 80 26.18 -26.42 36.77
N SER A 81 26.33 -25.82 37.95
CA SER A 81 26.74 -26.52 39.17
C SER A 81 26.73 -25.56 40.36
N ASP A 82 25.59 -25.42 41.02
CA ASP A 82 25.51 -25.46 42.48
C ASP A 82 24.04 -25.52 42.88
N ARG A 83 23.66 -26.69 43.38
CA ARG A 83 22.38 -26.93 44.06
C ARG A 83 22.53 -26.39 45.48
N GLU A 84 22.07 -25.17 45.72
CA GLU A 84 21.60 -24.78 47.04
C GLU A 84 20.12 -24.42 46.98
N VAL A 85 19.40 -25.10 47.87
CA VAL A 85 17.97 -24.99 48.11
C VAL A 85 17.71 -23.63 48.74
N HIS A 86 17.11 -22.70 47.99
CA HIS A 86 16.36 -21.60 48.58
C HIS A 86 14.94 -21.57 48.03
N ASP A 87 14.03 -21.84 48.96
CA ASP A 87 12.58 -21.81 48.91
C ASP A 87 12.12 -20.39 48.53
N GLY A 88 11.73 -20.21 47.27
CA GLY A 88 11.19 -18.97 46.73
C GLY A 88 9.88 -19.26 46.01
N ARG A 89 8.82 -19.49 46.80
CA ARG A 89 7.45 -19.70 46.32
C ARG A 89 6.97 -18.48 45.52
N PHE A 90 6.82 -18.64 44.20
CA PHE A 90 5.85 -17.88 43.42
C PHE A 90 4.58 -18.74 43.28
N GLU A 91 3.78 -18.74 44.35
CA GLU A 91 2.38 -19.18 44.28
C GLU A 91 1.51 -17.99 43.87
N LEU A 92 0.85 -18.10 42.71
CA LEU A 92 -0.47 -17.54 42.34
C LEU A 92 -0.50 -17.14 40.85
N CYS A 93 -0.85 -18.09 39.98
CA CYS A 93 -1.48 -17.84 38.68
C CYS A 93 -2.35 -19.05 38.29
N HIS A 94 -3.44 -19.26 39.04
CA HIS A 94 -4.64 -19.90 38.51
C HIS A 94 -5.69 -18.80 38.28
N ALA A 95 -5.53 -18.05 37.20
CA ALA A 95 -6.62 -17.23 36.67
C ALA A 95 -7.47 -18.13 35.77
N GLN A 96 -8.73 -18.35 36.14
CA GLN A 96 -9.67 -19.01 35.23
C GLN A 96 -9.98 -18.07 34.06
N PRO A 97 -9.86 -18.52 32.80
CA PRO A 97 -10.30 -17.75 31.65
C PRO A 97 -11.83 -17.83 31.59
N GLY A 98 -12.54 -16.74 31.89
CA GLY A 98 -13.99 -16.73 31.70
C GLY A 98 -14.73 -15.50 32.25
N GLN A 99 -14.39 -14.99 33.44
CA GLN A 99 -15.29 -14.06 34.14
C GLN A 99 -15.01 -12.56 33.93
N ALA A 100 -13.87 -12.16 33.36
CA ALA A 100 -13.57 -10.75 33.13
C ALA A 100 -14.25 -10.17 31.86
N LEU A 101 -14.69 -11.02 30.94
CA LEU A 101 -15.26 -10.62 29.64
C LEU A 101 -16.80 -10.52 29.65
N GLU A 102 -17.50 -11.35 30.45
CA GLU A 102 -18.97 -11.26 30.57
C GLU A 102 -19.44 -9.93 31.19
N GLN A 103 -18.64 -9.28 32.04
CA GLN A 103 -18.97 -7.95 32.59
C GLN A 103 -18.87 -6.81 31.57
N VAL A 104 -18.33 -7.05 30.38
CA VAL A 104 -18.27 -6.05 29.30
C VAL A 104 -19.46 -6.18 28.34
N SER A 105 -20.05 -7.37 28.19
CA SER A 105 -21.12 -7.62 27.21
C SER A 105 -22.55 -7.31 27.71
N GLU A 106 -22.81 -7.28 29.02
CA GLU A 106 -24.20 -7.20 29.52
C GLU A 106 -24.83 -5.79 29.55
N ASP A 107 -24.05 -4.69 29.47
CA ASP A 107 -24.57 -3.34 29.80
C ASP A 107 -24.39 -2.24 28.72
N LEU A 108 -24.22 -2.58 27.44
CA LEU A 108 -24.13 -1.60 26.34
C LEU A 108 -25.30 -1.70 25.35
N ASN A 109 -26.52 -1.50 25.85
CA ASN A 109 -27.73 -1.35 25.03
C ASN A 109 -28.19 0.11 24.96
N THR A 110 -27.44 0.94 24.23
CA THR A 110 -27.90 2.25 23.74
C THR A 110 -27.53 2.37 22.27
N SER A 111 -28.52 2.16 21.42
CA SER A 111 -28.43 2.11 19.95
C SER A 111 -28.29 3.50 19.34
N SER A 112 -27.22 3.72 18.57
CA SER A 112 -27.03 4.88 17.70
C SER A 112 -26.34 4.39 16.42
N SER A 113 -27.01 4.51 15.27
CA SER A 113 -26.61 3.84 14.03
C SER A 113 -26.26 4.82 12.91
N THR A 114 -25.04 4.71 12.40
CA THR A 114 -24.62 5.10 11.04
C THR A 114 -23.50 4.19 10.56
N LEU A 115 -23.26 4.23 9.24
CA LEU A 115 -22.58 3.23 8.42
C LEU A 115 -21.57 2.34 9.17
N GLY A 116 -22.09 1.19 9.62
CA GLY A 116 -21.40 0.22 10.47
C GLY A 116 -21.64 0.46 11.95
N GLY A 117 -22.90 0.46 12.41
CA GLY A 117 -23.36 0.67 13.79
C GLY A 117 -22.88 -0.41 14.78
N CYS A 118 -21.57 -0.57 14.84
CA CYS A 118 -20.85 -1.41 15.77
C CYS A 118 -20.81 -0.69 17.11
N SER A 119 -20.95 -1.47 18.19
CA SER A 119 -20.73 -0.97 19.54
C SER A 119 -19.27 -0.54 19.74
N ASP A 120 -18.99 0.22 20.80
CA ASP A 120 -17.61 0.53 21.20
C ASP A 120 -16.77 -0.75 21.40
N SER A 121 -17.40 -1.87 21.74
CA SER A 121 -16.77 -3.19 21.87
C SER A 121 -16.64 -3.98 20.57
N GLU A 122 -16.83 -3.36 19.41
CA GLU A 122 -16.72 -4.00 18.10
C GLU A 122 -15.87 -3.17 17.12
N VAL A 123 -15.20 -3.85 16.20
CA VAL A 123 -14.48 -3.26 15.07
C VAL A 123 -15.25 -3.51 13.78
N VAL A 124 -15.21 -2.55 12.86
CA VAL A 124 -15.84 -2.70 11.55
C VAL A 124 -14.91 -3.50 10.63
N LEU A 125 -15.39 -4.65 10.17
CA LEU A 125 -14.81 -5.41 9.09
C LEU A 125 -15.25 -4.81 7.76
N PHE A 126 -14.34 -4.79 6.80
CA PHE A 126 -14.57 -4.22 5.48
C PHE A 126 -14.35 -5.29 4.41
N SER A 127 -15.39 -5.60 3.64
CA SER A 127 -15.32 -6.52 2.51
C SER A 127 -15.75 -5.82 1.22
N PRO A 128 -14.87 -5.66 0.22
CA PRO A 128 -15.24 -5.18 -1.11
C PRO A 128 -16.32 -6.05 -1.76
N THR A 129 -17.14 -5.45 -2.63
CA THR A 129 -18.12 -6.14 -3.48
C THR A 129 -18.19 -5.49 -4.86
N ASP A 130 -18.72 -6.22 -5.86
CA ASP A 130 -18.84 -5.70 -7.24
C ASP A 130 -20.06 -4.78 -7.44
N SER A 131 -20.96 -4.70 -6.46
CA SER A 131 -22.22 -3.95 -6.52
C SER A 131 -22.23 -2.77 -5.56
N GLN A 132 -22.77 -1.62 -5.98
CA GLN A 132 -22.96 -0.43 -5.13
C GLN A 132 -23.57 -0.80 -3.75
N PRO A 133 -22.97 -0.37 -2.62
CA PRO A 133 -21.92 0.66 -2.48
C PRO A 133 -20.47 0.21 -2.73
N TYR A 134 -20.27 -0.96 -3.34
CA TYR A 134 -18.99 -1.64 -3.63
C TYR A 134 -18.26 -2.19 -2.42
N PHE A 135 -18.92 -2.23 -1.28
CA PHE A 135 -18.43 -2.86 -0.08
C PHE A 135 -19.58 -3.25 0.83
N THR A 136 -19.28 -4.12 1.76
CA THR A 136 -20.14 -4.48 2.89
C THR A 136 -19.34 -4.31 4.16
N THR A 137 -20.03 -3.97 5.24
CA THR A 137 -19.45 -3.85 6.57
C THR A 137 -20.10 -4.85 7.52
N GLU A 138 -19.31 -5.37 8.44
CA GLU A 138 -19.75 -6.27 9.51
C GLU A 138 -19.06 -5.89 10.82
N CYS A 139 -19.71 -6.08 11.96
CA CYS A 139 -19.12 -5.82 13.27
C CYS A 139 -18.49 -7.09 13.85
N CYS A 140 -17.26 -6.95 14.36
CA CYS A 140 -16.51 -8.04 14.99
C CYS A 140 -16.07 -7.63 16.40
N PRO A 141 -16.28 -8.42 17.45
CA PRO A 141 -15.96 -8.01 18.81
C PRO A 141 -14.45 -7.73 18.98
N VAL A 142 -14.06 -6.56 19.52
CA VAL A 142 -12.62 -6.18 19.61
C VAL A 142 -11.81 -7.15 20.48
N SER A 143 -12.47 -7.88 21.38
CA SER A 143 -11.87 -8.91 22.22
C SER A 143 -11.36 -10.11 21.44
N GLU A 144 -11.88 -10.37 20.24
CA GLU A 144 -11.57 -11.56 19.46
C GLU A 144 -10.36 -11.34 18.55
N ASP A 145 -9.37 -12.23 18.68
CA ASP A 145 -8.10 -12.13 17.93
C ASP A 145 -8.22 -12.55 16.44
N PHE A 146 -9.36 -13.13 16.06
CA PHE A 146 -9.69 -13.44 14.67
C PHE A 146 -10.25 -12.23 13.89
N CYS A 147 -10.60 -11.12 14.56
CA CYS A 147 -11.03 -9.90 13.88
C CYS A 147 -9.88 -9.20 13.16
N ALA A 148 -8.65 -9.34 13.65
CA ALA A 148 -7.47 -8.69 13.09
C ALA A 148 -7.14 -9.24 11.70
N GLY A 149 -7.27 -8.39 10.68
CA GLY A 149 -7.06 -8.76 9.28
C GLY A 149 -8.23 -9.48 8.64
N CYS A 150 -9.40 -9.54 9.30
CA CYS A 150 -10.59 -10.16 8.76
C CYS A 150 -11.40 -9.19 7.89
N ALA A 151 -11.89 -9.67 6.75
CA ALA A 151 -12.82 -8.92 5.90
C ALA A 151 -14.28 -9.35 6.14
N LYS A 152 -14.49 -10.63 6.48
CA LYS A 152 -15.83 -11.21 6.67
C LYS A 152 -15.81 -12.38 7.65
N LEU A 153 -16.76 -12.43 8.58
CA LEU A 153 -16.89 -13.55 9.53
C LEU A 153 -17.64 -14.73 8.92
N ASN A 154 -17.44 -15.91 9.50
CA ASN A 154 -18.29 -17.06 9.23
C ASN A 154 -19.72 -16.82 9.78
N SER A 155 -20.67 -17.66 9.37
CA SER A 155 -22.07 -17.55 9.80
C SER A 155 -22.27 -17.51 11.31
N ASP A 156 -21.38 -18.19 12.04
CA ASP A 156 -21.46 -18.35 13.50
C ASP A 156 -20.69 -17.26 14.26
N LYS A 157 -20.00 -16.34 13.55
CA LYS A 157 -19.16 -15.28 14.11
C LYS A 157 -18.08 -15.76 15.08
N THR A 158 -17.55 -16.95 14.85
CA THR A 158 -16.51 -17.60 15.68
C THR A 158 -15.14 -17.63 15.02
N ALA A 159 -15.07 -17.31 13.73
CA ALA A 159 -13.86 -17.35 12.94
C ALA A 159 -13.98 -16.40 11.76
N CYS A 160 -12.84 -15.96 11.22
CA CYS A 160 -12.82 -15.25 9.97
C CYS A 160 -13.13 -16.20 8.79
N GLU A 161 -14.11 -15.86 7.97
CA GLU A 161 -14.40 -16.56 6.72
C GLU A 161 -13.41 -16.15 5.64
N VAL A 162 -13.26 -14.84 5.44
CA VAL A 162 -12.46 -14.22 4.38
C VAL A 162 -11.49 -13.22 4.99
N CYS A 163 -10.20 -13.43 4.80
CA CYS A 163 -9.18 -12.47 5.21
C CYS A 163 -9.13 -11.27 4.25
N SER A 164 -8.82 -10.10 4.78
CA SER A 164 -8.45 -8.93 3.98
C SER A 164 -7.20 -9.25 3.16
N GLY A 165 -7.06 -8.65 1.98
CA GLY A 165 -5.88 -8.92 1.15
C GLY A 165 -4.59 -8.46 1.83
N GLY A 166 -3.49 -9.20 1.62
CA GLY A 166 -2.25 -9.09 2.42
C GLY A 166 -2.23 -9.97 3.67
N PHE A 167 -3.36 -10.64 3.96
CA PHE A 167 -3.47 -11.59 5.05
C PHE A 167 -3.78 -12.99 4.54
N SER A 168 -3.21 -13.99 5.20
CA SER A 168 -3.47 -15.40 4.94
C SER A 168 -4.27 -16.02 6.08
N LYS A 169 -5.20 -16.90 5.71
CA LYS A 169 -6.06 -17.60 6.65
C LYS A 169 -5.32 -18.78 7.27
N SER A 170 -5.33 -18.87 8.60
CA SER A 170 -4.87 -20.05 9.33
C SER A 170 -5.99 -21.08 9.50
N SER A 171 -5.62 -22.31 9.87
CA SER A 171 -6.57 -23.42 10.04
C SER A 171 -7.59 -23.19 11.17
N ASP A 172 -7.28 -22.34 12.13
CA ASP A 172 -8.16 -21.92 13.23
C ASP A 172 -9.04 -20.71 12.87
N GLY A 173 -9.00 -20.25 11.62
CA GLY A 173 -9.84 -19.15 11.16
C GLY A 173 -9.36 -17.75 11.54
N ARG A 174 -8.08 -17.59 11.90
CA ARG A 174 -7.44 -16.27 12.06
C ARG A 174 -6.80 -15.82 10.75
N CYS A 175 -6.49 -14.54 10.66
CA CYS A 175 -5.80 -13.94 9.53
C CYS A 175 -4.46 -13.37 9.97
N TYR A 176 -3.35 -13.82 9.42
CA TYR A 176 -2.02 -13.29 9.73
C TYR A 176 -1.45 -12.54 8.53
N ALA A 177 -0.72 -11.45 8.80
CA ALA A 177 -0.07 -10.68 7.75
C ALA A 177 1.02 -11.53 7.09
N CYS A 178 0.87 -11.78 5.80
CA CYS A 178 1.82 -12.60 5.07
C CYS A 178 1.80 -12.23 3.59
N MET A 179 3.00 -12.05 3.05
CA MET A 179 3.23 -11.83 1.64
C MET A 179 3.97 -13.01 1.00
N ASP A 180 3.44 -13.52 -0.12
CA ASP A 180 4.16 -14.49 -0.95
C ASP A 180 5.47 -13.87 -1.48
N LEU A 181 6.50 -14.68 -1.68
CA LEU A 181 7.74 -14.20 -2.29
C LEU A 181 7.45 -13.69 -3.72
N PRO A 182 7.64 -12.38 -4.02
CA PRO A 182 7.22 -11.81 -5.29
C PRO A 182 7.88 -12.50 -6.49
N GLY A 183 7.07 -12.81 -7.51
CA GLY A 183 7.53 -13.46 -8.74
C GLY A 183 7.95 -14.93 -8.59
N TRP A 184 7.83 -15.53 -7.39
CA TRP A 184 8.13 -16.95 -7.21
C TRP A 184 7.19 -17.83 -8.03
N GLN A 185 7.77 -18.82 -8.69
CA GLN A 185 7.06 -19.86 -9.42
C GLN A 185 7.72 -21.19 -9.17
N ASN A 186 6.97 -22.28 -9.22
CA ASN A 186 7.58 -23.61 -9.21
C ASN A 186 8.13 -24.00 -10.61
N LYS A 187 8.69 -25.20 -10.73
CA LYS A 187 9.22 -25.72 -12.00
C LYS A 187 8.16 -25.84 -13.11
N ALA A 188 6.89 -25.97 -12.74
CA ALA A 188 5.78 -26.02 -13.68
C ALA A 188 5.30 -24.61 -14.10
N GLY A 189 5.85 -23.56 -13.50
CA GLY A 189 5.44 -22.18 -13.74
C GLY A 189 4.19 -21.76 -12.98
N GLU A 190 3.78 -22.53 -11.96
CA GLU A 190 2.69 -22.17 -11.06
C GLU A 190 3.21 -21.16 -10.03
N THR A 191 2.46 -20.08 -9.83
CA THR A 191 2.71 -19.08 -8.78
C THR A 191 2.24 -19.61 -7.43
N CYS A 192 2.49 -18.86 -6.35
CA CYS A 192 2.01 -19.25 -5.02
C CYS A 192 0.48 -19.47 -5.00
N SER A 193 -0.31 -18.59 -5.59
CA SER A 193 -1.77 -18.77 -5.63
C SER A 193 -2.23 -20.03 -6.38
N ALA A 194 -1.42 -20.53 -7.32
CA ALA A 194 -1.73 -21.72 -8.12
C ALA A 194 -1.08 -23.02 -7.57
N ALA A 195 -0.14 -22.92 -6.63
CA ALA A 195 0.61 -24.06 -6.13
C ALA A 195 -0.27 -24.96 -5.25
N THR A 196 -0.57 -26.16 -5.73
CA THR A 196 -1.41 -27.14 -4.97
C THR A 196 -0.61 -27.97 -3.97
N ILE A 197 0.73 -28.04 -4.12
CA ILE A 197 1.61 -28.89 -3.31
C ILE A 197 2.55 -28.01 -2.47
N CYS A 198 2.31 -27.97 -1.17
CA CYS A 198 3.12 -27.22 -0.19
C CYS A 198 4.33 -28.00 0.36
N GLY A 199 4.95 -28.87 -0.43
CA GLY A 199 6.04 -29.74 0.06
C GLY A 199 7.44 -29.15 -0.11
N ASP A 200 8.31 -29.37 0.86
CA ASP A 200 9.73 -28.96 0.85
C ASP A 200 10.60 -29.61 -0.25
N SER A 201 10.14 -30.71 -0.84
CA SER A 201 10.97 -31.58 -1.68
C SER A 201 11.43 -30.93 -3.00
N GLN A 202 10.82 -29.83 -3.43
CA GLN A 202 11.15 -29.15 -4.69
C GLN A 202 11.45 -27.67 -4.46
N LYS A 203 12.73 -27.35 -4.27
CA LYS A 203 13.20 -25.97 -4.33
C LYS A 203 13.35 -25.51 -5.78
N TYR A 204 12.82 -24.33 -6.07
CA TYR A 204 13.05 -23.62 -7.33
C TYR A 204 13.62 -22.24 -7.00
N GLN A 205 14.72 -21.87 -7.67
CA GLN A 205 15.47 -20.64 -7.37
C GLN A 205 15.86 -20.50 -5.87
N GLY A 206 16.08 -21.62 -5.20
CA GLY A 206 16.49 -21.66 -3.79
C GLY A 206 15.36 -21.77 -2.77
N PHE A 207 14.11 -21.59 -3.19
CA PHE A 207 12.94 -21.61 -2.29
C PHE A 207 11.95 -22.72 -2.68
N SER A 208 11.47 -23.44 -1.68
CA SER A 208 10.33 -24.35 -1.79
C SER A 208 9.01 -23.58 -1.68
N PRO A 209 7.86 -24.18 -2.08
CA PRO A 209 6.55 -23.58 -1.83
C PRO A 209 6.30 -23.28 -0.34
N GLN A 210 6.79 -24.12 0.57
CA GLN A 210 6.66 -23.95 2.01
C GLN A 210 7.52 -22.81 2.57
N GLU A 211 8.52 -22.36 1.83
CA GLU A 211 9.31 -21.17 2.17
C GLU A 211 8.75 -19.91 1.48
N ALA A 212 8.28 -20.03 0.24
CA ALA A 212 7.87 -18.90 -0.59
C ALA A 212 6.41 -18.47 -0.40
N CYS A 213 5.50 -19.40 -0.10
CA CYS A 213 4.06 -19.16 -0.21
C CYS A 213 3.37 -19.17 1.17
N CYS A 214 2.57 -18.14 1.41
CA CYS A 214 1.87 -17.92 2.66
C CYS A 214 0.83 -19.00 2.95
N HIS A 215 0.06 -19.42 1.95
CA HIS A 215 -0.91 -20.51 2.13
C HIS A 215 -0.24 -21.86 2.45
N CYS A 216 1.07 -21.99 2.20
CA CYS A 216 1.89 -23.15 2.59
C CYS A 216 2.56 -22.99 3.96
N GLY A 217 2.31 -21.89 4.67
CA GLY A 217 2.93 -21.56 5.96
C GLY A 217 4.28 -20.84 5.85
N GLY A 218 4.76 -20.59 4.62
CA GLY A 218 5.96 -19.80 4.31
C GLY A 218 5.64 -18.32 4.15
N GLY A 219 6.28 -17.72 3.15
CA GLY A 219 6.14 -16.30 2.82
C GLY A 219 6.87 -15.40 3.81
N GLN A 220 6.82 -14.10 3.54
CA GLN A 220 7.30 -13.07 4.45
C GLN A 220 6.17 -12.70 5.40
N LYS A 221 6.37 -12.99 6.69
CA LYS A 221 5.40 -12.67 7.74
C LYS A 221 5.82 -11.37 8.43
N GLU A 222 4.83 -10.54 8.73
CA GLU A 222 5.02 -9.30 9.48
C GLU A 222 4.07 -9.31 10.68
N ALA A 223 4.45 -8.64 11.77
CA ALA A 223 3.53 -8.43 12.88
C ALA A 223 2.44 -7.44 12.45
N ARG A 224 1.17 -7.73 12.73
CA ARG A 224 0.07 -6.83 12.39
C ARG A 224 0.13 -5.60 13.27
N LYS A 225 0.11 -4.43 12.62
CA LYS A 225 0.02 -3.14 13.31
C LYS A 225 -1.32 -3.06 14.05
N PHE A 226 -1.30 -2.39 15.19
CA PHE A 226 -2.48 -2.10 15.99
C PHE A 226 -2.36 -0.70 16.59
N SER A 227 -3.47 -0.14 17.01
CA SER A 227 -3.53 1.06 17.85
C SER A 227 -4.10 0.67 19.21
N TYR A 228 -3.97 1.55 20.20
CA TYR A 228 -4.53 1.29 21.53
C TYR A 228 -5.64 2.29 21.82
N TYR A 229 -6.85 1.79 22.10
CA TYR A 229 -7.97 2.60 22.54
C TYR A 229 -7.95 2.71 24.06
N VAL A 230 -8.12 3.93 24.58
CA VAL A 230 -8.43 4.19 25.99
C VAL A 230 -9.67 5.08 26.02
N GLY A 231 -10.75 4.56 26.58
CA GLY A 231 -11.99 5.31 26.71
C GLY A 231 -11.89 6.40 27.78
N PRO A 232 -12.95 7.20 27.95
CA PRO A 232 -13.07 8.13 29.06
C PRO A 232 -12.77 7.44 30.39
N LEU A 233 -11.81 7.98 31.15
CA LEU A 233 -11.38 7.43 32.43
C LEU A 233 -11.32 8.52 33.48
N ALA A 234 -11.92 8.28 34.65
CA ALA A 234 -11.85 9.21 35.77
C ALA A 234 -11.05 8.64 36.94
N VAL A 235 -10.42 9.53 37.71
CA VAL A 235 -9.84 9.13 39.01
C VAL A 235 -10.96 8.58 39.89
N GLY A 236 -10.70 7.49 40.60
CA GLY A 236 -11.73 6.84 41.43
C GLY A 236 -12.70 5.92 40.67
N ALA A 237 -12.65 5.85 39.33
CA ALA A 237 -13.49 4.95 38.56
C ALA A 237 -13.20 3.48 38.90
N THR A 238 -14.26 2.66 38.99
CA THR A 238 -14.15 1.21 39.25
C THR A 238 -14.06 0.38 37.97
N LYS A 239 -14.40 1.00 36.83
CA LYS A 239 -14.36 0.39 35.50
C LYS A 239 -13.34 1.14 34.65
N VAL A 240 -12.53 0.38 33.93
CA VAL A 240 -11.54 0.88 32.97
C VAL A 240 -11.91 0.34 31.61
N ILE A 241 -11.85 1.18 30.59
CA ILE A 241 -12.09 0.78 29.20
C ILE A 241 -10.82 1.09 28.43
N GLY A 242 -10.13 0.06 27.98
CA GLY A 242 -9.04 0.21 27.03
C GLY A 242 -8.57 -1.13 26.49
N TYR A 243 -8.19 -1.18 25.22
CA TYR A 243 -7.82 -2.42 24.52
C TYR A 243 -7.11 -2.12 23.19
N PRO A 244 -6.34 -3.08 22.66
CA PRO A 244 -5.78 -2.99 21.32
C PRO A 244 -6.87 -3.05 20.24
N VAL A 245 -6.74 -2.22 19.21
CA VAL A 245 -7.66 -2.13 18.08
C VAL A 245 -6.89 -2.29 16.75
N PRO A 246 -7.14 -3.37 15.99
CA PRO A 246 -7.75 -4.62 16.46
C PRO A 246 -6.82 -5.36 17.44
N ARG A 247 -7.34 -6.38 18.12
CA ARG A 247 -6.50 -7.30 18.88
C ARG A 247 -5.69 -8.21 17.93
N THR A 248 -4.38 -7.94 17.82
CA THR A 248 -3.46 -8.64 16.91
C THR A 248 -2.62 -9.74 17.55
N ALA A 249 -2.57 -9.86 18.88
CA ALA A 249 -1.61 -10.72 19.55
C ALA A 249 -2.19 -11.61 20.65
N ARG A 250 -1.41 -12.63 20.99
CA ARG A 250 -1.68 -13.55 22.11
C ARG A 250 -1.04 -13.09 23.41
N LEU A 251 0.03 -12.31 23.31
CA LEU A 251 0.74 -11.75 24.44
C LEU A 251 0.94 -10.25 24.27
N TYR A 252 0.67 -9.51 25.34
CA TYR A 252 0.88 -8.07 25.43
C TYR A 252 1.73 -7.75 26.65
N PHE A 253 2.65 -6.81 26.49
CA PHE A 253 3.46 -6.31 27.59
C PHE A 253 3.71 -4.81 27.43
N VAL A 254 3.88 -4.16 28.57
CA VAL A 254 4.24 -2.75 28.67
C VAL A 254 5.76 -2.63 28.67
N ASP A 255 6.27 -1.50 28.19
CA ASP A 255 7.67 -1.15 28.37
C ASP A 255 8.04 -1.04 29.85
N LYS A 256 9.32 -1.30 30.15
CA LYS A 256 9.83 -1.37 31.53
C LYS A 256 9.64 -0.06 32.31
N ASP A 257 9.66 1.07 31.60
CA ASP A 257 9.59 2.41 32.18
C ASP A 257 8.13 2.90 32.32
N CYS A 258 7.15 2.05 32.01
CA CYS A 258 5.74 2.38 32.09
C CYS A 258 5.24 2.43 33.54
N GLU A 259 4.75 3.59 33.97
CA GLU A 259 4.26 3.82 35.35
C GLU A 259 2.78 3.42 35.58
N LEU A 260 2.15 2.62 34.72
CA LEU A 260 0.73 2.24 34.90
C LEU A 260 0.42 1.67 36.30
N SER A 261 1.33 0.83 36.84
CA SER A 261 1.14 0.19 38.14
C SER A 261 1.15 1.18 39.30
N LYS A 262 1.86 2.32 39.16
CA LYS A 262 1.86 3.41 40.16
C LYS A 262 0.46 3.99 40.35
N TYR A 263 -0.33 3.97 39.28
CA TYR A 263 -1.70 4.48 39.23
C TYR A 263 -2.78 3.41 39.41
N GLY A 264 -2.39 2.20 39.81
CA GLY A 264 -3.31 1.08 39.97
C GLY A 264 -3.87 0.56 38.67
N LEU A 265 -3.15 0.72 37.56
CA LEU A 265 -3.51 0.21 36.24
C LEU A 265 -2.54 -0.89 35.80
N THR A 266 -3.04 -1.81 34.98
CA THR A 266 -2.22 -2.86 34.36
C THR A 266 -2.81 -3.29 33.02
N ILE A 267 -2.02 -3.98 32.21
CA ILE A 267 -2.46 -4.58 30.95
C ILE A 267 -2.66 -6.07 31.17
N ASN A 268 -3.81 -6.59 30.77
CA ASN A 268 -4.03 -8.01 30.71
C ASN A 268 -3.07 -8.63 29.68
N PRO A 269 -2.17 -9.55 30.07
CA PRO A 269 -1.14 -10.03 29.16
C PRO A 269 -1.70 -10.84 28.00
N THR A 270 -2.91 -11.37 28.08
CA THR A 270 -3.50 -12.22 27.03
C THR A 270 -4.39 -11.44 26.08
N THR A 271 -5.24 -10.56 26.61
CA THR A 271 -6.20 -9.78 25.81
C THR A 271 -5.64 -8.42 25.40
N GLY A 272 -4.60 -7.94 26.09
CA GLY A 272 -4.10 -6.58 25.95
C GLY A 272 -5.02 -5.54 26.59
N ALA A 273 -6.09 -5.92 27.29
CA ALA A 273 -7.03 -4.96 27.86
C ALA A 273 -6.43 -4.19 29.06
N LEU A 274 -6.74 -2.90 29.15
CA LEU A 274 -6.40 -2.05 30.29
C LEU A 274 -7.38 -2.35 31.42
N GLN A 275 -6.86 -2.72 32.58
CA GLN A 275 -7.63 -3.12 33.75
C GLN A 275 -7.02 -2.55 35.03
N LEU A 276 -7.78 -2.60 36.12
CA LEU A 276 -7.24 -2.26 37.44
C LEU A 276 -6.16 -3.28 37.85
N ALA A 277 -5.08 -2.77 38.42
CA ALA A 277 -4.02 -3.61 38.96
C ALA A 277 -4.54 -4.49 40.12
N PRO A 278 -4.03 -5.71 40.30
CA PRO A 278 -4.40 -6.56 41.42
C PRO A 278 -4.24 -5.82 42.76
N GLY A 279 -5.30 -5.79 43.55
CA GLY A 279 -5.34 -5.09 44.85
C GLY A 279 -5.90 -3.66 44.81
N CYS A 280 -6.14 -3.10 43.62
CA CYS A 280 -6.78 -1.79 43.46
C CYS A 280 -8.27 -1.96 43.10
N SER A 281 -9.16 -1.28 43.82
CA SER A 281 -10.61 -1.28 43.54
C SER A 281 -11.07 -0.09 42.69
N LYS A 282 -10.20 0.89 42.49
CA LYS A 282 -10.47 2.15 41.78
C LYS A 282 -9.20 2.66 41.09
N VAL A 283 -9.35 3.42 40.00
CA VAL A 283 -8.25 4.14 39.32
C VAL A 283 -7.56 5.09 40.32
N GLY A 284 -6.23 5.10 40.31
CA GLY A 284 -5.40 5.83 41.28
C GLY A 284 -5.08 5.03 42.55
N CYS A 285 -5.68 3.86 42.77
CA CYS A 285 -5.43 2.96 43.90
C CYS A 285 -5.44 3.64 45.30
N GLY A 286 -6.21 4.71 45.47
CA GLY A 286 -6.29 5.48 46.72
C GLY A 286 -5.22 6.57 46.89
N ALA A 287 -4.36 6.80 45.89
CA ALA A 287 -3.53 7.98 45.84
C ALA A 287 -4.42 9.23 45.71
N ALA A 288 -4.09 10.28 46.47
CA ALA A 288 -4.79 11.57 46.44
C ALA A 288 -4.34 12.45 45.27
N GLU A 289 -4.13 11.86 44.09
CA GLU A 289 -3.76 12.63 42.89
C GLU A 289 -5.02 13.13 42.18
N GLU A 290 -5.00 14.41 41.78
CA GLU A 290 -6.12 15.08 41.11
C GLU A 290 -6.23 14.72 39.62
N SER A 291 -5.12 14.28 39.00
CA SER A 291 -5.09 13.79 37.62
C SER A 291 -3.94 12.82 37.38
N ILE A 292 -4.12 11.94 36.39
CA ILE A 292 -3.19 10.91 35.97
C ILE A 292 -2.97 11.07 34.47
N GLU A 293 -1.73 11.23 34.06
CA GLU A 293 -1.31 11.18 32.66
C GLU A 293 -0.17 10.16 32.53
N VAL A 294 -0.38 9.13 31.72
CA VAL A 294 0.60 8.06 31.49
C VAL A 294 0.78 7.86 30.00
N LYS A 295 2.04 7.85 29.55
CA LYS A 295 2.43 7.51 28.19
C LYS A 295 3.36 6.31 28.21
N CYS A 296 2.98 5.24 27.53
CA CYS A 296 3.73 3.99 27.49
C CYS A 296 3.78 3.44 26.06
N THR A 297 4.61 2.43 25.84
CA THR A 297 4.62 1.64 24.62
C THR A 297 4.16 0.22 24.93
N ILE A 298 3.10 -0.23 24.25
CA ILE A 298 2.63 -1.61 24.34
C ILE A 298 3.25 -2.41 23.21
N ALA A 299 3.87 -3.53 23.55
CA ALA A 299 4.35 -4.51 22.59
C ALA A 299 3.41 -5.71 22.55
N ALA A 300 3.16 -6.19 21.35
CA ALA A 300 2.25 -7.27 21.01
C ALA A 300 3.03 -8.42 20.35
N VAL A 301 2.90 -9.66 20.86
CA VAL A 301 3.51 -10.87 20.29
C VAL A 301 2.43 -11.74 19.66
N GLU A 302 2.45 -11.86 18.34
CA GLU A 302 1.43 -12.63 17.62
C GLU A 302 1.64 -14.13 17.75
N ASP A 303 2.87 -14.58 17.53
CA ASP A 303 3.23 -15.99 17.50
C ASP A 303 4.48 -16.24 18.36
N VAL A 304 4.30 -17.03 19.41
CA VAL A 304 5.35 -17.44 20.35
C VAL A 304 5.97 -18.79 19.92
N THR A 305 5.41 -19.43 18.89
CA THR A 305 5.65 -20.84 18.57
C THR A 305 6.43 -21.09 17.28
N GLN A 306 6.96 -20.04 16.64
CA GLN A 306 7.83 -20.24 15.48
C GLN A 306 9.10 -20.97 15.89
N ALA A 307 9.15 -22.28 15.63
CA ALA A 307 10.20 -23.18 16.08
C ALA A 307 11.63 -22.75 15.67
N ASN A 308 11.74 -21.89 14.66
CA ASN A 308 13.01 -21.40 14.11
C ASN A 308 13.01 -19.87 13.85
N GLY A 309 11.98 -19.13 14.27
CA GLY A 309 11.79 -17.72 13.93
C GLY A 309 11.82 -16.79 15.15
N GLU A 310 12.29 -15.56 14.97
CA GLU A 310 12.08 -14.51 15.96
C GLU A 310 10.57 -14.26 16.12
N PRO A 311 10.07 -13.99 17.35
CA PRO A 311 8.66 -13.70 17.53
C PRO A 311 8.28 -12.44 16.74
N LEU A 312 7.10 -12.47 16.13
CA LEU A 312 6.57 -11.31 15.43
C LEU A 312 6.07 -10.30 16.46
N HIS A 313 6.75 -9.15 16.52
CA HIS A 313 6.46 -8.07 17.46
C HIS A 313 5.92 -6.83 16.76
N ALA A 314 4.79 -6.32 17.22
CA ALA A 314 4.29 -4.98 16.89
C ALA A 314 4.29 -4.10 18.13
N GLN A 315 4.42 -2.79 17.96
CA GLN A 315 4.36 -1.82 19.06
C GLN A 315 3.33 -0.74 18.76
N ALA A 316 2.64 -0.27 19.80
CA ALA A 316 1.71 0.84 19.73
C ALA A 316 1.85 1.75 20.95
N PRO A 317 1.73 3.08 20.79
CA PRO A 317 1.67 3.98 21.94
C PRO A 317 0.36 3.75 22.72
N LEU A 318 0.46 3.84 24.04
CA LEU A 318 -0.64 3.88 24.98
C LEU A 318 -0.61 5.22 25.71
N GLU A 319 -1.69 5.98 25.62
CA GLU A 319 -1.87 7.21 26.39
C GLU A 319 -3.11 7.08 27.27
N VAL A 320 -2.91 7.14 28.59
CA VAL A 320 -3.98 7.13 29.58
C VAL A 320 -4.08 8.51 30.21
N PHE A 321 -5.26 9.10 30.12
CA PHE A 321 -5.60 10.34 30.80
C PHE A 321 -6.81 10.13 31.71
N ALA A 322 -6.61 10.34 33.01
CA ALA A 322 -7.70 10.33 33.98
C ALA A 322 -7.70 11.59 34.84
N GLY A 323 -8.87 12.18 35.02
CA GLY A 323 -9.07 13.34 35.90
C GLY A 323 -10.44 13.24 36.56
N ASP A 324 -10.89 14.33 37.19
CA ASP A 324 -12.24 14.36 37.77
C ASP A 324 -13.36 14.36 36.72
N VAL A 325 -13.09 14.95 35.55
CA VAL A 325 -13.95 14.90 34.35
C VAL A 325 -13.04 14.62 33.16
N SER A 326 -13.24 13.51 32.46
CA SER A 326 -12.39 13.08 31.34
C SER A 326 -13.22 12.59 30.18
N TYR A 327 -12.83 12.94 28.96
CA TYR A 327 -13.41 12.42 27.72
C TYR A 327 -12.49 11.41 27.01
N GLY A 328 -11.43 10.97 27.69
CA GLY A 328 -10.39 10.12 27.13
C GLY A 328 -9.14 10.91 26.75
N SER A 329 -8.11 10.21 26.27
CA SER A 329 -6.81 10.80 25.88
C SER A 329 -6.77 11.34 24.44
N GLY A 330 -7.68 10.89 23.58
CA GLY A 330 -7.75 11.29 22.18
C GLY A 330 -8.73 12.42 21.89
N PRO A 331 -8.70 12.99 20.67
CA PRO A 331 -9.74 13.89 20.21
C PRO A 331 -11.09 13.17 20.17
N VAL A 332 -12.14 13.86 20.59
CA VAL A 332 -13.52 13.45 20.39
C VAL A 332 -13.90 13.80 18.96
N VAL A 333 -14.10 12.76 18.15
CA VAL A 333 -14.52 12.92 16.77
C VAL A 333 -16.05 12.78 16.68
N LEU A 334 -16.72 13.86 16.30
CA LEU A 334 -18.16 13.87 16.07
C LEU A 334 -18.43 13.56 14.59
N GLY A 335 -19.30 12.61 14.32
CA GLY A 335 -19.79 12.27 12.99
C GLY A 335 -20.82 13.27 12.48
N MET A 336 -20.79 13.52 11.17
CA MET A 336 -21.77 14.36 10.45
C MET A 336 -23.18 13.77 10.40
N ASP A 337 -23.39 12.59 10.93
CA ASP A 337 -24.70 11.94 10.94
C ASP A 337 -25.57 12.34 12.14
N ARG A 338 -25.04 13.14 13.08
CA ARG A 338 -25.73 13.59 14.31
C ARG A 338 -26.00 12.46 15.31
N THR A 339 -25.41 11.29 15.11
CA THR A 339 -25.64 10.12 15.96
C THR A 339 -24.52 9.93 16.99
N THR A 340 -23.34 10.46 16.70
CA THR A 340 -22.21 10.41 17.63
C THR A 340 -22.39 11.41 18.76
N SER A 341 -22.31 10.89 19.97
CA SER A 341 -22.27 11.68 21.19
C SER A 341 -21.37 10.97 22.17
N ILE A 342 -20.66 11.72 23.01
CA ILE A 342 -19.73 11.13 23.98
C ILE A 342 -20.03 11.64 25.37
N ALA A 343 -20.12 10.73 26.33
CA ALA A 343 -20.24 11.06 27.74
C ALA A 343 -18.86 11.03 28.40
N PRO A 344 -18.57 11.95 29.34
CA PRO A 344 -17.34 11.91 30.09
C PRO A 344 -17.39 10.81 31.15
N ALA A 345 -16.23 10.29 31.53
CA ALA A 345 -16.06 9.66 32.82
C ALA A 345 -15.96 10.75 33.89
N VAL A 346 -16.70 10.56 34.98
CA VAL A 346 -16.71 11.49 36.12
C VAL A 346 -16.23 10.74 37.36
N ASN A 347 -15.39 11.39 38.16
CA ASN A 347 -14.98 10.86 39.45
C ASN A 347 -16.23 10.63 40.32
N PRO A 348 -16.45 9.41 40.86
CA PRO A 348 -17.64 9.14 41.66
C PRO A 348 -17.72 9.98 42.94
N ASP A 349 -16.61 10.58 43.40
CA ASP A 349 -16.57 11.41 44.59
C ASP A 349 -16.89 12.90 44.27
N THR A 350 -16.90 13.32 42.99
CA THR A 350 -17.41 14.62 42.54
C THR A 350 -18.93 14.59 42.34
N THR A 351 -19.66 14.38 43.44
CA THR A 351 -21.12 14.09 43.41
C THR A 351 -22.05 15.29 43.35
N ALA A 352 -21.57 16.52 43.53
CA ALA A 352 -22.44 17.69 43.67
C ALA A 352 -22.35 18.64 42.45
N GLY A 353 -23.48 18.86 41.79
CA GLY A 353 -23.65 19.88 40.75
C GLY A 353 -23.92 19.31 39.35
N ASP A 354 -24.68 20.08 38.59
CA ASP A 354 -24.87 19.87 37.15
C ASP A 354 -23.61 20.31 36.39
N PHE A 355 -23.45 19.85 35.16
CA PHE A 355 -22.45 20.39 34.26
C PHE A 355 -22.86 21.82 33.87
N SER A 356 -22.06 22.80 34.28
CA SER A 356 -22.47 24.22 34.25
C SER A 356 -21.59 25.13 33.39
N GLY A 357 -20.51 24.59 32.81
CA GLY A 357 -19.60 25.37 31.97
C GLY A 357 -19.05 24.54 30.81
N LEU A 358 -19.42 24.91 29.58
CA LEU A 358 -18.69 24.57 28.36
C LEU A 358 -18.00 25.84 27.87
N SER A 359 -16.67 25.86 27.86
CA SER A 359 -15.89 26.98 27.33
C SER A 359 -14.90 26.44 26.32
N CYS A 360 -15.03 26.85 25.05
CA CYS A 360 -14.24 26.34 23.96
C CYS A 360 -13.39 27.43 23.31
N VAL A 361 -12.22 27.05 22.80
CA VAL A 361 -11.35 27.90 21.99
C VAL A 361 -11.01 27.17 20.67
N PRO A 362 -11.43 27.70 19.50
CA PRO A 362 -12.36 28.82 19.31
C PRO A 362 -13.74 28.51 19.91
N ASP A 363 -14.61 29.53 20.03
CA ASP A 363 -15.97 29.31 20.53
C ASP A 363 -16.70 28.29 19.66
N ALA A 364 -17.32 27.31 20.31
CA ALA A 364 -18.01 26.19 19.68
C ALA A 364 -19.49 26.13 20.05
N SER A 365 -19.99 27.13 20.80
CA SER A 365 -21.37 27.14 21.32
C SER A 365 -22.45 27.03 20.24
N ASP A 366 -22.17 27.45 19.01
CA ASP A 366 -23.12 27.36 17.88
C ASP A 366 -23.29 25.94 17.33
N TRP A 367 -22.27 25.09 17.43
CA TRP A 367 -22.25 23.75 16.82
C TRP A 367 -22.01 22.62 17.82
N LEU A 368 -21.58 22.90 19.05
CA LEU A 368 -21.35 21.91 20.10
C LEU A 368 -22.33 22.13 21.24
N THR A 369 -22.99 21.06 21.67
CA THR A 369 -23.94 21.06 22.78
C THR A 369 -23.41 20.20 23.91
N LEU A 370 -23.59 20.68 25.14
CA LEU A 370 -23.31 19.96 26.37
C LEU A 370 -24.64 19.68 27.08
N ASP A 371 -24.96 18.42 27.28
CA ASP A 371 -26.08 18.02 28.14
C ASP A 371 -25.69 18.28 29.61
N SER A 372 -26.43 19.16 30.29
CA SER A 372 -26.07 19.60 31.64
C SER A 372 -26.22 18.50 32.70
N GLY A 373 -27.03 17.47 32.46
CA GLY A 373 -27.27 16.39 33.42
C GLY A 373 -26.26 15.25 33.30
N THR A 374 -25.90 14.90 32.07
CA THR A 374 -25.03 13.76 31.75
C THR A 374 -23.59 14.18 31.43
N GLY A 375 -23.39 15.44 31.05
CA GLY A 375 -22.13 15.94 30.52
C GLY A 375 -21.88 15.51 29.08
N GLN A 376 -22.87 14.91 28.42
CA GLN A 376 -22.69 14.39 27.07
C GLN A 376 -22.45 15.53 26.07
N LEU A 377 -21.41 15.39 25.26
CA LEU A 377 -21.11 16.28 24.13
C LEU A 377 -21.76 15.73 22.86
N SER A 378 -22.52 16.57 22.18
CA SER A 378 -23.18 16.25 20.91
C SER A 378 -23.13 17.39 19.90
N TRP A 379 -23.18 17.04 18.62
CA TRP A 379 -23.27 18.03 17.54
C TRP A 379 -24.65 18.70 17.53
N SER A 380 -24.67 20.03 17.57
CA SER A 380 -25.88 20.85 17.40
C SER A 380 -26.31 20.79 15.92
N SER A 381 -27.61 20.75 15.63
CA SER A 381 -28.11 20.59 14.25
C SER A 381 -27.76 21.73 13.27
N ALA A 382 -27.15 22.82 13.74
CA ALA A 382 -26.68 23.90 12.88
C ALA A 382 -25.32 23.53 12.28
N ALA A 383 -25.26 23.39 10.95
CA ALA A 383 -23.98 23.37 10.27
C ALA A 383 -23.30 24.72 10.53
N PRO A 384 -22.03 24.76 10.97
CA PRO A 384 -21.34 26.02 11.21
C PRO A 384 -21.39 26.85 9.92
N SER A 385 -22.03 28.03 9.95
CA SER A 385 -22.32 28.84 8.77
C SER A 385 -21.10 29.58 8.17
N GLY A 386 -19.91 29.17 8.58
CA GLY A 386 -18.62 29.72 8.18
C GLY A 386 -17.59 29.24 9.19
N ALA A 387 -16.64 28.41 8.75
CA ALA A 387 -15.56 27.90 9.61
C ALA A 387 -14.53 29.00 9.90
N GLU A 388 -14.90 30.02 10.67
CA GLU A 388 -13.92 30.91 11.31
C GLU A 388 -13.41 30.22 12.57
N GLY A 389 -12.40 29.36 12.38
CA GLY A 389 -11.77 28.58 13.45
C GLY A 389 -11.87 27.08 13.21
N GLY A 390 -10.77 26.38 13.51
CA GLY A 390 -10.69 24.93 13.34
C GLY A 390 -9.32 24.38 13.69
N LEU A 391 -9.22 23.06 13.72
CA LEU A 391 -7.94 22.38 13.91
C LEU A 391 -7.18 22.42 12.60
N MET A 392 -5.90 22.77 12.67
CA MET A 392 -4.99 22.73 11.54
C MET A 392 -3.87 21.75 11.85
N ASP A 393 -3.52 20.92 10.88
CA ASP A 393 -2.24 20.23 10.85
C ASP A 393 -1.23 21.02 9.99
N ASP A 394 -0.08 20.42 9.73
CA ASP A 394 0.94 20.94 8.82
C ASP A 394 0.47 21.04 7.35
N LYS A 395 -0.66 20.42 7.01
CA LYS A 395 -1.29 20.38 5.67
C LYS A 395 -2.51 21.30 5.57
N GLY A 396 -2.90 21.99 6.64
CA GLY A 396 -3.92 23.03 6.68
C GLY A 396 -5.11 22.67 7.57
N LEU A 397 -6.27 23.28 7.32
CA LEU A 397 -7.49 23.01 8.08
C LEU A 397 -7.86 21.52 7.99
N MET A 398 -8.19 20.88 9.11
CA MET A 398 -8.68 19.50 9.18
C MET A 398 -10.20 19.43 9.41
N GLY A 399 -10.81 20.58 9.69
CA GLY A 399 -12.25 20.74 9.90
C GLY A 399 -12.56 21.68 11.04
N THR A 400 -13.80 21.67 11.50
CA THR A 400 -14.22 22.46 12.65
C THR A 400 -13.78 21.73 13.91
N GLY A 401 -13.08 22.42 14.80
CA GLY A 401 -12.64 21.82 16.05
C GLY A 401 -12.33 22.88 17.08
N ALA A 402 -12.40 22.49 18.34
CA ALA A 402 -12.13 23.37 19.46
C ALA A 402 -11.56 22.58 20.65
N VAL A 403 -10.71 23.23 21.43
CA VAL A 403 -10.31 22.75 22.74
C VAL A 403 -11.32 23.29 23.74
N CYS A 404 -12.08 22.40 24.37
CA CYS A 404 -13.14 22.74 25.29
C CYS A 404 -12.77 22.37 26.73
N SER A 405 -13.07 23.26 27.66
CA SER A 405 -13.09 23.00 29.09
C SER A 405 -14.53 22.74 29.52
N VAL A 406 -14.74 21.64 30.23
CA VAL A 406 -16.03 21.25 30.81
C VAL A 406 -15.93 21.28 32.33
N GLU A 407 -16.89 21.90 33.01
CA GLU A 407 -16.91 22.03 34.47
C GLU A 407 -18.12 21.32 35.10
N LYS A 408 -17.87 20.57 36.19
CA LYS A 408 -18.89 19.95 37.05
C LYS A 408 -18.52 20.13 38.51
N GLY A 409 -19.33 20.86 39.28
CA GLY A 409 -19.12 21.02 40.72
C GLY A 409 -17.77 21.62 41.10
N GLY A 410 -17.15 22.43 40.23
CA GLY A 410 -15.81 22.99 40.39
C GLY A 410 -14.67 22.15 39.80
N ALA A 411 -14.90 20.87 39.51
CA ALA A 411 -13.95 20.02 38.79
C ALA A 411 -13.95 20.36 37.30
N LYS A 412 -12.76 20.39 36.68
CA LYS A 412 -12.58 20.74 35.27
C LYS A 412 -12.01 19.58 34.49
N GLY A 413 -12.60 19.30 33.34
CA GLY A 413 -12.07 18.44 32.29
C GLY A 413 -11.69 19.25 31.06
N GLN A 414 -10.70 18.78 30.31
CA GLN A 414 -10.37 19.33 29.00
C GLN A 414 -10.62 18.26 27.93
N VAL A 415 -11.07 18.69 26.76
CA VAL A 415 -11.34 17.81 25.63
C VAL A 415 -11.09 18.54 24.31
N LEU A 416 -10.39 17.87 23.41
CA LEU A 416 -10.27 18.29 22.02
C LEU A 416 -11.46 17.73 21.26
N VAL A 417 -12.36 18.58 20.76
CA VAL A 417 -13.51 18.15 19.95
C VAL A 417 -13.24 18.49 18.49
N TRP A 418 -13.49 17.53 17.61
CA TRP A 418 -13.26 17.65 16.18
C TRP A 418 -14.45 17.12 15.39
N LEU A 419 -14.90 17.90 14.42
CA LEU A 419 -15.89 17.54 13.41
C LEU A 419 -15.17 17.52 12.05
N PRO A 420 -14.68 16.35 11.60
CA PRO A 420 -13.98 16.22 10.33
C PRO A 420 -14.94 16.44 9.17
N PHE A 421 -14.45 17.06 8.10
CA PHE A 421 -15.16 17.12 6.84
C PHE A 421 -14.48 16.20 5.82
N PRO A 422 -14.86 14.91 5.74
CA PRO A 422 -14.26 14.01 4.77
C PRO A 422 -14.60 14.46 3.36
N TRP A 423 -13.79 14.04 2.39
CA TRP A 423 -14.08 14.31 0.99
C TRP A 423 -15.45 13.71 0.62
N ALA A 424 -16.23 14.46 -0.17
CA ALA A 424 -17.48 13.92 -0.69
C ALA A 424 -17.24 12.84 -1.76
N GLN A 425 -16.12 12.96 -2.48
CA GLN A 425 -15.69 12.04 -3.52
C GLN A 425 -14.18 12.13 -3.71
N MET A 426 -13.59 11.03 -4.20
CA MET A 426 -12.20 10.93 -4.62
C MET A 426 -12.13 10.96 -6.15
N THR A 427 -11.14 11.65 -6.71
CA THR A 427 -10.85 11.63 -8.15
C THR A 427 -9.35 11.54 -8.41
N TYR A 428 -8.97 10.88 -9.49
CA TYR A 428 -7.60 10.91 -10.01
C TYR A 428 -7.51 11.88 -11.19
N SER A 429 -6.32 12.44 -11.43
CA SER A 429 -6.03 13.35 -12.55
C SER A 429 -6.14 12.74 -13.95
N TYR A 430 -6.60 11.51 -14.03
CA TYR A 430 -6.67 10.70 -15.23
C TYR A 430 -7.98 10.87 -16.02
N ALA A 431 -9.01 11.46 -15.42
CA ALA A 431 -10.32 11.63 -16.05
C ALA A 431 -10.49 13.05 -16.63
N SER A 432 -10.37 13.20 -17.95
CA SER A 432 -10.85 14.41 -18.66
C SER A 432 -12.36 14.29 -18.92
N ASP A 433 -13.11 15.34 -18.55
CA ASP A 433 -14.49 15.65 -18.96
C ASP A 433 -15.49 14.48 -19.07
N GLY A 434 -15.56 13.63 -18.03
CA GLY A 434 -16.64 12.66 -17.87
C GLY A 434 -16.57 11.42 -18.78
N GLN A 435 -15.49 11.24 -19.55
CA GLN A 435 -15.21 9.97 -20.22
C GLN A 435 -14.42 9.04 -19.30
N ALA A 436 -14.82 7.77 -19.26
CA ALA A 436 -14.09 6.72 -18.54
C ALA A 436 -12.75 6.45 -19.26
N ALA A 437 -11.74 7.26 -18.96
CA ALA A 437 -10.39 7.00 -19.42
C ALA A 437 -9.94 5.62 -18.89
N THR A 438 -9.28 4.83 -19.74
CA THR A 438 -8.73 3.51 -19.37
C THR A 438 -7.23 3.60 -19.17
N LEU A 439 -6.79 3.50 -17.91
CA LEU A 439 -5.39 3.52 -17.53
C LEU A 439 -4.70 2.25 -18.03
N TYR A 440 -3.56 2.37 -18.70
CA TYR A 440 -2.91 1.19 -19.28
C TYR A 440 -1.40 1.17 -19.01
N ALA A 441 -0.86 -0.05 -18.96
CA ALA A 441 0.58 -0.28 -18.93
C ALA A 441 0.92 -1.56 -19.68
N THR A 442 2.04 -1.53 -20.39
CA THR A 442 2.63 -2.73 -20.97
C THR A 442 3.37 -3.52 -19.91
N VAL A 443 3.30 -4.84 -19.98
CA VAL A 443 4.12 -5.75 -19.20
C VAL A 443 5.61 -5.38 -19.29
N GLY A 444 6.27 -5.20 -18.14
CA GLY A 444 7.66 -4.73 -18.02
C GLY A 444 7.82 -3.20 -17.99
N GLU A 445 6.75 -2.44 -18.22
CA GLU A 445 6.73 -0.98 -18.16
C GLU A 445 5.97 -0.46 -16.93
N LYS A 446 6.23 0.79 -16.55
CA LYS A 446 5.52 1.49 -15.46
C LYS A 446 4.72 2.67 -15.99
N SER A 447 3.49 2.84 -15.53
CA SER A 447 2.72 4.06 -15.79
C SER A 447 3.26 5.27 -15.04
N PRO A 448 2.88 6.50 -15.43
CA PRO A 448 2.93 7.63 -14.52
C PRO A 448 2.26 7.30 -13.19
N VAL A 449 2.76 7.92 -12.12
CA VAL A 449 2.08 7.93 -10.82
C VAL A 449 0.87 8.84 -10.94
N LEU A 450 -0.31 8.31 -10.62
CA LEU A 450 -1.55 9.04 -10.54
C LEU A 450 -1.78 9.42 -9.07
N SER A 451 -1.72 10.71 -8.78
CA SER A 451 -2.06 11.20 -7.45
C SER A 451 -3.55 11.52 -7.34
N VAL A 452 -4.07 11.33 -6.13
CA VAL A 452 -5.45 11.74 -5.82
C VAL A 452 -5.55 13.25 -5.88
N ILE A 453 -6.52 13.76 -6.63
CA ILE A 453 -6.80 15.19 -6.66
C ILE A 453 -7.60 15.54 -5.43
N SER A 454 -6.96 16.22 -4.48
CA SER A 454 -7.69 16.94 -3.43
C SER A 454 -8.68 17.91 -4.10
N PRO A 455 -9.96 17.98 -3.66
CA PRO A 455 -10.96 18.89 -4.22
C PRO A 455 -10.51 20.37 -4.22
N LYS A 456 -9.80 20.79 -5.27
CA LYS A 456 -9.13 22.11 -5.39
C LYS A 456 -10.07 23.32 -5.29
N HIS A 457 -11.37 23.10 -5.43
CA HIS A 457 -12.38 24.17 -5.44
C HIS A 457 -12.90 24.55 -4.06
N MET A 458 -12.41 23.92 -2.98
CA MET A 458 -12.77 24.33 -1.64
C MET A 458 -11.54 24.97 -1.00
N ALA A 459 -11.64 26.27 -0.68
CA ALA A 459 -10.58 27.06 -0.06
C ALA A 459 -10.16 26.56 1.35
N GLN A 460 -10.68 25.42 1.78
CA GLN A 460 -10.43 24.76 3.05
C GLN A 460 -9.80 23.41 2.72
N SER A 461 -8.59 23.16 3.26
CA SER A 461 -8.04 21.80 3.29
C SER A 461 -9.07 20.91 3.97
N TYR A 462 -9.40 19.78 3.35
CA TYR A 462 -10.17 18.73 3.99
C TYR A 462 -9.22 17.58 4.28
N PRO A 463 -9.38 16.86 5.42
CA PRO A 463 -8.53 15.74 5.75
C PRO A 463 -8.59 14.73 4.60
N SER A 464 -7.42 14.30 4.13
CA SER A 464 -7.32 13.18 3.21
C SER A 464 -7.75 11.90 3.95
N PRO A 465 -8.19 10.86 3.22
CA PRO A 465 -8.32 9.52 3.79
C PRO A 465 -7.05 9.12 4.55
N THR A 466 -7.22 8.41 5.66
CA THR A 466 -6.09 7.93 6.49
C THR A 466 -5.43 6.70 5.90
N ARG A 467 -6.20 5.91 5.13
CA ARG A 467 -5.66 4.83 4.31
C ARG A 467 -6.41 4.62 3.01
N PHE A 468 -5.75 3.96 2.07
CA PHE A 468 -6.30 3.59 0.77
C PHE A 468 -6.24 2.08 0.56
N SER A 469 -7.24 1.53 -0.13
CA SER A 469 -7.22 0.14 -0.59
C SER A 469 -7.84 0.01 -1.97
N ALA A 470 -7.65 -1.14 -2.63
CA ALA A 470 -8.24 -1.41 -3.94
C ALA A 470 -8.94 -2.78 -3.99
N SER A 471 -9.94 -2.87 -4.87
CA SER A 471 -10.56 -4.13 -5.30
C SER A 471 -10.77 -4.08 -6.81
N CYS A 472 -10.41 -5.12 -7.54
CA CYS A 472 -10.63 -5.20 -8.98
C CYS A 472 -11.44 -6.44 -9.35
N THR A 473 -12.16 -6.36 -10.47
CA THR A 473 -12.87 -7.51 -11.02
C THR A 473 -11.92 -8.64 -11.38
N GLY A 474 -12.24 -9.86 -10.96
CA GLY A 474 -11.51 -11.09 -11.31
C GLY A 474 -11.12 -11.90 -10.08
N ALA A 475 -11.30 -13.22 -10.15
CA ALA A 475 -11.01 -14.12 -9.03
C ALA A 475 -9.51 -14.20 -8.68
N ASP A 476 -8.65 -13.87 -9.65
CA ASP A 476 -7.19 -13.95 -9.50
C ASP A 476 -6.56 -12.67 -8.95
N PHE A 477 -7.38 -11.63 -8.69
CA PHE A 477 -6.92 -10.36 -8.15
C PHE A 477 -6.74 -10.43 -6.63
N VAL A 478 -5.59 -9.97 -6.14
CA VAL A 478 -5.33 -9.81 -4.70
C VAL A 478 -4.68 -8.44 -4.47
N PHE A 479 -5.21 -7.67 -3.52
CA PHE A 479 -4.64 -6.41 -3.08
C PHE A 479 -4.10 -6.52 -1.66
N ASP A 480 -2.81 -6.33 -1.47
CA ASP A 480 -2.21 -6.27 -0.14
C ASP A 480 -2.41 -4.89 0.50
N VAL A 481 -3.25 -4.82 1.53
CA VAL A 481 -3.56 -3.57 2.23
C VAL A 481 -2.42 -3.04 3.10
N LEU A 482 -1.39 -3.86 3.36
CA LEU A 482 -0.24 -3.47 4.17
C LEU A 482 0.83 -2.79 3.31
N THR A 483 1.06 -3.32 2.12
CA THR A 483 2.13 -2.86 1.23
C THR A 483 1.65 -2.05 0.04
N GLY A 484 0.35 -2.10 -0.25
CA GLY A 484 -0.22 -1.44 -1.42
C GLY A 484 -0.02 -2.19 -2.72
N LEU A 485 0.54 -3.40 -2.67
CA LEU A 485 0.84 -4.21 -3.83
C LEU A 485 -0.42 -4.91 -4.34
N ALA A 486 -0.76 -4.69 -5.60
CA ALA A 486 -1.81 -5.44 -6.28
C ALA A 486 -1.21 -6.52 -7.18
N THR A 487 -1.74 -7.73 -7.11
CA THR A 487 -1.32 -8.87 -7.93
C THR A 487 -2.48 -9.48 -8.70
N TRP A 488 -2.15 -10.12 -9.83
CA TRP A 488 -3.05 -10.94 -10.64
C TRP A 488 -2.38 -12.29 -10.90
N GLU A 489 -3.02 -13.38 -10.48
CA GLU A 489 -2.41 -14.72 -10.47
C GLU A 489 -1.03 -14.74 -9.74
N GLY A 490 -0.82 -13.83 -8.77
CA GLY A 490 0.47 -13.69 -8.05
C GLY A 490 1.53 -12.83 -8.75
N HIS A 491 1.22 -12.24 -9.91
CA HIS A 491 2.09 -11.29 -10.60
C HIS A 491 1.73 -9.85 -10.21
N GLN A 492 2.70 -9.01 -9.85
CA GLN A 492 2.41 -7.59 -9.61
C GLN A 492 1.80 -6.93 -10.85
N ILE A 493 0.71 -6.16 -10.65
CA ILE A 493 0.02 -5.40 -11.69
C ILE A 493 0.02 -3.90 -11.44
N PHE A 494 -0.07 -3.47 -10.18
CA PHE A 494 0.05 -2.07 -9.78
C PHE A 494 0.49 -1.93 -8.33
N LEU A 495 0.91 -0.72 -7.97
CA LEU A 495 1.19 -0.28 -6.61
C LEU A 495 0.24 0.88 -6.27
N LEU A 496 -0.38 0.83 -5.11
CA LEU A 496 -1.17 1.91 -4.53
C LEU A 496 -0.53 2.31 -3.20
N ASP A 497 -0.02 3.52 -3.08
CA ASP A 497 0.43 4.04 -1.79
C ASP A 497 -0.76 4.06 -0.82
N VAL A 498 -0.72 3.20 0.18
CA VAL A 498 -1.81 3.02 1.15
C VAL A 498 -2.01 4.25 2.04
N ALA A 499 -1.04 5.16 2.12
CA ALA A 499 -1.16 6.38 2.93
C ALA A 499 -1.67 7.58 2.11
N ASN A 500 -1.18 7.74 0.86
CA ASN A 500 -1.49 8.93 0.06
C ASN A 500 -2.46 8.68 -1.09
N GLY A 501 -2.70 7.41 -1.44
CA GLY A 501 -3.57 7.01 -2.55
C GLY A 501 -2.91 7.12 -3.92
N ASP A 502 -1.60 7.39 -4.00
CA ASP A 502 -0.86 7.44 -5.25
C ASP A 502 -0.85 6.08 -5.94
N LEU A 503 -1.27 6.02 -7.20
CA LEU A 503 -1.47 4.79 -7.95
C LEU A 503 -0.51 4.71 -9.14
N GLN A 504 0.21 3.59 -9.30
CA GLN A 504 1.07 3.34 -10.43
C GLN A 504 0.87 1.92 -10.97
N LEU A 505 0.48 1.78 -12.24
CA LEU A 505 0.53 0.48 -12.92
C LEU A 505 1.99 0.08 -13.14
N SER A 506 2.33 -1.15 -12.80
CA SER A 506 3.67 -1.70 -12.96
C SER A 506 3.58 -3.22 -13.17
N PRO A 507 2.93 -3.68 -14.27
CA PRO A 507 2.79 -5.10 -14.54
C PRO A 507 4.14 -5.77 -14.76
N GLU A 508 4.44 -6.81 -13.97
CA GLU A 508 5.67 -7.59 -14.09
C GLU A 508 5.80 -8.32 -15.42
N GLU A 509 7.02 -8.48 -15.93
CA GLU A 509 7.31 -9.22 -17.17
C GLU A 509 6.73 -10.65 -17.16
N SER A 510 6.73 -11.26 -15.98
CA SER A 510 6.22 -12.60 -15.68
C SER A 510 4.72 -12.76 -16.02
N LEU A 511 3.93 -11.66 -15.99
CA LEU A 511 2.50 -11.63 -16.33
C LEU A 511 2.22 -12.00 -17.80
N THR A 512 3.24 -11.97 -18.66
CA THR A 512 3.12 -12.36 -20.09
C THR A 512 2.47 -13.73 -20.27
N ARG A 513 2.70 -14.66 -19.33
CA ARG A 513 2.10 -16.01 -19.37
C ARG A 513 0.61 -16.00 -19.02
N ALA A 514 0.19 -15.18 -18.08
CA ALA A 514 -1.23 -15.01 -17.74
C ALA A 514 -1.99 -14.44 -18.94
N LEU A 515 -1.42 -13.42 -19.60
CA LEU A 515 -1.95 -12.86 -20.83
C LEU A 515 -2.12 -13.89 -21.94
N ASP A 516 -1.27 -14.91 -22.00
CA ASP A 516 -1.38 -15.96 -23.01
C ASP A 516 -2.64 -16.82 -22.89
N ARG A 517 -3.27 -16.83 -21.71
CA ARG A 517 -4.48 -17.61 -21.41
C ARG A 517 -5.78 -16.88 -21.74
N THR A 518 -5.75 -15.55 -21.94
CA THR A 518 -6.98 -14.75 -22.11
C THR A 518 -7.76 -15.06 -23.39
N GLY A 519 -7.24 -15.96 -24.24
CA GLY A 519 -7.93 -16.48 -25.42
C GLY A 519 -8.10 -15.47 -26.55
N ASP A 520 -7.69 -14.21 -26.34
CA ASP A 520 -7.95 -13.10 -27.24
C ASP A 520 -7.13 -13.19 -28.53
N SER A 521 -7.83 -13.09 -29.66
CA SER A 521 -7.28 -13.00 -31.01
C SER A 521 -6.82 -11.57 -31.38
N ALA A 522 -6.97 -10.60 -30.48
CA ALA A 522 -6.51 -9.24 -30.69
C ALA A 522 -5.03 -9.18 -31.10
N VAL A 523 -4.72 -8.18 -31.92
CA VAL A 523 -3.35 -7.80 -32.36
C VAL A 523 -2.39 -7.78 -31.17
N ARG A 524 -2.90 -7.38 -30.01
CA ARG A 524 -2.19 -7.35 -28.74
C ARG A 524 -3.12 -7.90 -27.66
N ARG A 525 -2.64 -8.86 -26.88
CA ARG A 525 -3.41 -9.40 -25.76
C ARG A 525 -3.44 -8.38 -24.63
N SER A 526 -4.58 -8.29 -23.94
CA SER A 526 -4.69 -7.49 -22.73
C SER A 526 -5.59 -8.15 -21.68
N ILE A 527 -5.44 -7.70 -20.44
CA ILE A 527 -6.36 -7.98 -19.33
C ILE A 527 -7.02 -6.65 -18.97
N GLY A 528 -8.33 -6.57 -19.16
CA GLY A 528 -9.14 -5.44 -18.73
C GLY A 528 -9.63 -5.66 -17.29
N LEU A 529 -9.40 -4.69 -16.42
CA LEU A 529 -9.81 -4.71 -15.02
C LEU A 529 -10.71 -3.50 -14.73
N GLN A 530 -11.78 -3.72 -13.98
CA GLN A 530 -12.54 -2.64 -13.35
C GLN A 530 -12.18 -2.61 -11.88
N CYS A 531 -11.45 -1.57 -11.47
CA CYS A 531 -10.96 -1.42 -10.12
C CYS A 531 -11.74 -0.33 -9.38
N THR A 532 -12.01 -0.56 -8.11
CA THR A 532 -12.54 0.42 -7.18
C THR A 532 -11.46 0.69 -6.14
N ILE A 533 -11.04 1.94 -6.07
CA ILE A 533 -10.17 2.44 -5.00
C ILE A 533 -11.06 2.96 -3.88
N PHE A 534 -10.70 2.65 -2.65
CA PHE A 534 -11.38 3.04 -1.44
C PHE A 534 -10.47 3.95 -0.62
N GLY A 535 -10.95 5.14 -0.27
CA GLY A 535 -10.35 5.99 0.74
C GLY A 535 -11.10 5.77 2.05
N HIS A 536 -10.39 5.29 3.07
CA HIS A 536 -10.94 5.03 4.39
C HIS A 536 -10.61 6.20 5.31
N TYR A 537 -11.61 6.70 6.00
CA TYR A 537 -11.42 7.60 7.12
C TYR A 537 -11.44 6.79 8.40
N GLU A 538 -10.34 6.81 9.15
CA GLU A 538 -10.23 6.12 10.43
C GLU A 538 -9.86 7.15 11.48
N TRP A 539 -10.75 7.31 12.44
CA TRP A 539 -10.64 8.30 13.49
C TRP A 539 -10.27 7.58 14.77
N ALA A 540 -9.13 7.95 15.33
CA ALA A 540 -8.82 7.52 16.67
C ALA A 540 -9.90 8.06 17.63
N PRO A 541 -10.29 7.30 18.65
CA PRO A 541 -9.71 6.00 18.98
C PRO A 541 -10.51 4.77 18.45
N MET A 542 -11.73 4.92 17.90
CA MET A 542 -12.53 3.81 17.28
C MET A 542 -13.49 4.21 16.14
N GLY A 543 -13.50 5.47 15.70
CA GLY A 543 -14.47 5.92 14.70
C GLY A 543 -14.07 5.46 13.30
N HIS A 544 -14.72 4.42 12.77
CA HIS A 544 -14.73 4.23 11.32
C HIS A 544 -15.52 5.37 10.70
N GLY A 545 -14.84 6.23 9.96
CA GLY A 545 -15.44 7.30 9.20
C GLY A 545 -16.09 6.80 7.91
N SER A 546 -16.47 7.75 7.05
CA SER A 546 -16.98 7.41 5.73
C SER A 546 -15.93 6.66 4.91
N VAL A 547 -16.39 5.81 3.99
CA VAL A 547 -15.55 5.25 2.94
C VAL A 547 -15.93 5.94 1.64
N ILE A 548 -14.95 6.56 0.99
CA ILE A 548 -15.13 7.17 -0.33
C ILE A 548 -14.60 6.23 -1.39
N THR A 549 -15.25 6.20 -2.55
CA THR A 549 -14.88 5.27 -3.63
C THR A 549 -14.58 6.01 -4.93
N HIS A 550 -13.65 5.47 -5.73
CA HIS A 550 -13.41 5.90 -7.09
C HIS A 550 -13.19 4.69 -8.00
N ARG A 551 -13.87 4.65 -9.15
CA ARG A 551 -13.76 3.55 -10.11
C ARG A 551 -12.82 3.90 -11.25
N LEU A 552 -11.93 2.97 -11.56
CA LEU A 552 -10.94 3.07 -12.63
C LEU A 552 -11.09 1.88 -13.56
N SER A 553 -11.03 2.15 -14.87
CA SER A 553 -10.83 1.12 -15.89
C SER A 553 -9.33 0.99 -16.12
N MET A 554 -8.79 -0.21 -15.98
CA MET A 554 -7.37 -0.50 -16.20
C MET A 554 -7.19 -1.55 -17.31
N GLU A 555 -6.12 -1.43 -18.08
CA GLU A 555 -5.76 -2.39 -19.13
C GLU A 555 -4.27 -2.75 -19.05
N LEU A 556 -4.00 -4.01 -18.71
CA LEU A 556 -2.64 -4.56 -18.70
C LEU A 556 -2.36 -5.16 -20.06
N ARG A 557 -1.37 -4.62 -20.79
CA ARG A 557 -1.09 -4.98 -22.17
C ARG A 557 0.16 -5.82 -22.30
N ASP A 558 0.13 -6.74 -23.24
CA ASP A 558 1.28 -7.55 -23.63
C ASP A 558 2.41 -6.70 -24.24
N HIS A 559 3.67 -7.08 -24.11
CA HIS A 559 4.76 -6.41 -24.83
C HIS A 559 4.99 -6.96 -26.24
N THR A 560 4.26 -8.00 -26.65
CA THR A 560 4.33 -8.62 -27.98
C THR A 560 3.09 -8.33 -28.82
N CYS A 561 3.30 -7.77 -30.02
CA CYS A 561 2.25 -7.49 -30.98
C CYS A 561 2.29 -8.49 -32.14
N TRP A 562 1.13 -8.67 -32.75
CA TRP A 562 0.90 -9.68 -33.76
C TRP A 562 0.13 -9.07 -34.93
N ALA A 563 0.73 -9.07 -36.12
CA ALA A 563 0.06 -8.56 -37.31
C ALA A 563 -0.02 -9.65 -38.38
N GLN A 564 -1.18 -9.81 -39.00
CA GLN A 564 -1.31 -10.66 -40.17
C GLN A 564 -0.67 -9.98 -41.38
N GLN A 565 0.15 -10.72 -42.11
CA GLN A 565 0.86 -10.27 -43.30
C GLN A 565 0.84 -11.39 -44.34
N VAL A 566 0.83 -11.02 -45.61
CA VAL A 566 1.06 -11.96 -46.72
C VAL A 566 2.50 -11.82 -47.18
N ARG A 567 3.29 -12.89 -47.01
CA ARG A 567 4.74 -12.89 -47.29
C ARG A 567 5.17 -14.19 -47.97
N SER A 568 6.39 -14.19 -48.51
CA SER A 568 7.01 -15.36 -49.12
C SER A 568 8.25 -15.77 -48.34
N PHE A 569 8.46 -17.07 -48.17
CA PHE A 569 9.50 -17.66 -47.32
C PHE A 569 10.24 -18.78 -48.04
N SER A 570 11.52 -18.93 -47.71
CA SER A 570 12.37 -20.02 -48.20
C SER A 570 12.16 -21.34 -47.44
N SER A 571 11.67 -21.28 -46.19
CA SER A 571 11.45 -22.48 -45.36
C SER A 571 10.31 -22.33 -44.36
N ARG A 572 9.76 -23.46 -43.93
CA ARG A 572 8.83 -23.60 -42.80
C ARG A 572 9.24 -24.76 -41.89
N ILE A 573 8.93 -24.67 -40.61
CA ILE A 573 9.15 -25.71 -39.61
C ILE A 573 7.78 -26.11 -39.05
N ASP A 574 7.42 -27.38 -39.17
CA ASP A 574 6.19 -27.94 -38.60
C ASP A 574 6.37 -28.13 -37.08
N LYS A 575 5.40 -27.63 -36.31
CA LYS A 575 5.31 -27.73 -34.84
C LYS A 575 4.17 -28.64 -34.39
N GLY A 576 3.58 -29.39 -35.31
CA GLY A 576 2.50 -30.33 -35.07
C GLY A 576 1.14 -29.66 -34.90
N GLN A 577 0.14 -30.46 -34.55
CA GLN A 577 -1.22 -30.01 -34.31
C GLN A 577 -1.30 -29.12 -33.07
N GLN A 578 -1.80 -27.91 -33.22
CA GLN A 578 -1.93 -26.92 -32.16
C GLN A 578 -3.18 -26.07 -32.37
N SER A 579 -3.74 -25.54 -31.28
CA SER A 579 -4.70 -24.44 -31.40
C SER A 579 -3.99 -23.14 -31.79
N GLU A 580 -4.74 -22.13 -32.21
CA GLU A 580 -4.18 -20.81 -32.55
C GLU A 580 -3.43 -20.19 -31.37
N ASN A 581 -4.05 -20.25 -30.19
CA ASN A 581 -3.46 -19.75 -28.96
C ASN A 581 -2.20 -20.51 -28.58
N ALA A 582 -2.21 -21.85 -28.71
CA ALA A 582 -1.03 -22.67 -28.44
C ALA A 582 0.12 -22.40 -29.43
N CYS A 583 -0.17 -22.24 -30.72
CA CYS A 583 0.83 -21.91 -31.74
C CYS A 583 1.45 -20.52 -31.51
N ARG A 584 0.61 -19.52 -31.16
CA ARG A 584 1.05 -18.16 -30.81
C ARG A 584 1.93 -18.14 -29.56
N SER A 585 1.52 -18.83 -28.49
CA SER A 585 2.30 -18.94 -27.25
C SER A 585 3.61 -19.72 -27.45
N LEU A 586 3.58 -20.79 -28.25
CA LEU A 586 4.79 -21.50 -28.65
C LEU A 586 5.74 -20.57 -29.42
N CYS A 587 5.21 -19.81 -30.38
CA CYS A 587 6.00 -18.84 -31.15
C CYS A 587 6.58 -17.75 -30.24
N ARG A 588 5.88 -17.31 -29.20
CA ARG A 588 6.42 -16.38 -28.20
C ARG A 588 7.61 -16.96 -27.45
N SER A 589 7.48 -18.18 -26.94
CA SER A 589 8.53 -18.84 -26.15
C SER A 589 9.81 -19.13 -26.93
N GLU A 590 9.71 -19.25 -28.26
CA GLU A 590 10.82 -19.61 -29.13
C GLU A 590 11.46 -18.34 -29.73
N ALA A 591 12.67 -18.01 -29.26
CA ALA A 591 13.36 -16.76 -29.64
C ALA A 591 13.46 -16.54 -31.16
N TYR A 592 13.58 -17.62 -31.95
CA TYR A 592 13.71 -17.56 -33.41
C TYR A 592 12.38 -17.45 -34.18
N CYS A 593 11.23 -17.59 -33.52
CA CYS A 593 9.95 -17.52 -34.23
C CYS A 593 9.61 -16.05 -34.52
N THR A 594 9.65 -15.65 -35.79
CA THR A 594 9.24 -14.31 -36.22
C THR A 594 7.89 -14.31 -36.93
N HIS A 595 7.52 -15.44 -37.55
CA HIS A 595 6.29 -15.60 -38.31
C HIS A 595 5.72 -16.99 -38.07
N TRP A 596 4.43 -17.10 -37.82
CA TRP A 596 3.74 -18.39 -37.74
C TRP A 596 2.45 -18.39 -38.54
N ALA A 597 1.96 -19.58 -38.90
CA ALA A 597 0.59 -19.76 -39.41
C ALA A 597 0.04 -21.10 -38.96
N LEU A 598 -1.29 -21.21 -38.91
CA LEU A 598 -2.00 -22.48 -38.83
C LEU A 598 -2.47 -22.89 -40.22
N ASP A 599 -2.16 -24.13 -40.61
CA ASP A 599 -2.64 -24.72 -41.86
C ASP A 599 -3.07 -26.17 -41.57
N GLY A 600 -4.35 -26.47 -41.78
CA GLY A 600 -4.94 -27.78 -41.43
C GLY A 600 -4.83 -28.15 -39.95
N GLY A 601 -4.87 -27.17 -39.04
CA GLY A 601 -4.68 -27.38 -37.59
C GLY A 601 -3.22 -27.60 -37.15
N SER A 602 -2.28 -27.74 -38.10
CA SER A 602 -0.86 -27.78 -37.81
C SER A 602 -0.27 -26.38 -37.72
N CYS A 603 0.58 -26.16 -36.72
CA CYS A 603 1.33 -24.93 -36.49
C CYS A 603 2.64 -24.95 -37.28
N TYR A 604 2.90 -23.90 -38.05
CA TYR A 604 4.13 -23.77 -38.83
C TYR A 604 4.85 -22.47 -38.49
N PHE A 605 6.16 -22.55 -38.27
CA PHE A 605 7.02 -21.37 -38.14
C PHE A 605 7.76 -21.11 -39.45
N TYR A 606 7.61 -19.90 -39.99
CA TYR A 606 8.19 -19.53 -41.29
C TYR A 606 9.51 -18.76 -41.10
N ARG A 607 10.48 -19.03 -41.98
CA ARG A 607 11.81 -18.42 -41.94
C ARG A 607 12.35 -18.08 -43.33
N GLY A 608 13.32 -17.16 -43.35
CA GLY A 608 14.00 -16.71 -44.55
C GLY A 608 13.07 -15.96 -45.50
N LEU A 609 12.67 -14.77 -45.06
CA LEU A 609 11.79 -13.84 -45.77
C LEU A 609 12.39 -13.48 -47.14
N CYS A 610 11.62 -13.69 -48.21
CA CYS A 610 11.98 -13.28 -49.55
C CYS A 610 11.64 -11.81 -49.80
N LYS A 611 12.64 -10.95 -50.08
CA LYS A 611 12.45 -9.54 -50.42
C LYS A 611 12.64 -9.29 -51.93
N GLY A 612 11.63 -8.73 -52.60
CA GLY A 612 11.74 -8.11 -53.94
C GLY A 612 12.15 -9.04 -55.08
N SER A 613 12.43 -8.48 -56.27
CA SER A 613 12.74 -9.21 -57.51
C SER A 613 14.08 -9.96 -57.52
N LEU A 614 14.73 -10.11 -56.35
CA LEU A 614 15.88 -11.01 -56.14
C LEU A 614 15.43 -12.46 -55.90
N ALA A 615 14.14 -12.75 -56.07
CA ALA A 615 13.51 -14.06 -55.97
C ALA A 615 14.09 -15.12 -56.94
N ASP A 616 14.94 -14.73 -57.88
CA ASP A 616 15.53 -15.66 -58.86
C ASP A 616 16.72 -16.46 -58.29
N ASN A 617 17.37 -16.00 -57.21
CA ASN A 617 18.53 -16.68 -56.62
C ASN A 617 18.25 -17.38 -55.28
N PHE A 618 17.18 -17.02 -54.57
CA PHE A 618 16.70 -17.77 -53.39
C PHE A 618 15.32 -18.36 -53.72
N ALA A 619 15.26 -19.68 -53.87
CA ALA A 619 14.01 -20.38 -54.15
C ALA A 619 13.02 -20.19 -52.99
N CYS A 620 12.11 -19.23 -53.14
CA CYS A 620 10.98 -19.05 -52.22
C CYS A 620 10.03 -20.24 -52.39
N VAL A 621 10.19 -21.25 -51.54
CA VAL A 621 9.39 -22.49 -51.56
C VAL A 621 7.94 -22.19 -51.16
N HIS A 622 7.74 -21.27 -50.22
CA HIS A 622 6.42 -20.92 -49.68
C HIS A 622 6.05 -19.50 -50.11
N LYS A 623 5.26 -19.37 -51.19
CA LYS A 623 4.90 -18.06 -51.76
C LYS A 623 3.54 -17.59 -51.26
N HIS A 624 3.41 -16.30 -50.97
CA HIS A 624 2.16 -15.63 -50.60
C HIS A 624 1.39 -16.31 -49.47
N VAL A 625 2.11 -16.74 -48.43
CA VAL A 625 1.49 -17.34 -47.25
C VAL A 625 1.00 -16.23 -46.32
N THR A 626 -0.24 -16.34 -45.87
CA THR A 626 -0.76 -15.53 -44.77
C THR A 626 -0.15 -16.02 -43.47
N VAL A 627 0.65 -15.18 -42.85
CA VAL A 627 1.36 -15.46 -41.60
C VAL A 627 1.03 -14.37 -40.59
N THR A 628 1.09 -14.71 -39.31
CA THR A 628 1.08 -13.77 -38.20
C THR A 628 2.54 -13.46 -37.83
N GLU A 629 2.96 -12.21 -38.04
CA GLU A 629 4.28 -11.70 -37.70
C GLU A 629 4.33 -11.26 -36.23
N ARG A 630 5.39 -11.66 -35.52
CA ARG A 630 5.66 -11.33 -34.11
C ARG A 630 6.54 -10.09 -34.03
N TYR A 631 6.04 -9.05 -33.37
CA TYR A 631 6.78 -7.83 -33.06
C TYR A 631 7.04 -7.77 -31.55
N PRO A 632 8.23 -8.20 -31.07
CA PRO A 632 8.59 -8.07 -29.66
C PRO A 632 8.86 -6.59 -29.31
N GLY A 633 8.54 -6.20 -28.07
CA GLY A 633 8.80 -4.85 -27.58
C GLY A 633 7.93 -3.77 -28.22
N CYS A 634 6.70 -4.12 -28.63
CA CYS A 634 5.74 -3.17 -29.19
C CYS A 634 5.02 -2.32 -28.12
N GLY A 635 5.60 -2.24 -26.91
CA GLY A 635 5.10 -1.39 -25.84
C GLY A 635 5.19 0.08 -26.24
N GLU A 636 4.20 0.85 -25.83
CA GLU A 636 4.10 2.27 -26.16
C GLU A 636 5.31 3.07 -25.68
N ARG A 637 6.05 2.59 -24.68
CA ARG A 637 7.23 3.27 -24.13
C ARG A 637 8.55 2.77 -24.69
N HIS A 638 8.54 1.80 -25.59
CA HIS A 638 9.75 1.23 -26.19
C HIS A 638 9.86 1.43 -27.70
N SER A 639 8.74 1.55 -28.41
CA SER A 639 8.78 1.73 -29.87
C SER A 639 8.78 3.20 -30.25
N CYS A 640 9.72 3.60 -31.11
CA CYS A 640 9.65 4.90 -31.76
C CYS A 640 8.66 4.85 -32.94
N VAL A 641 7.93 5.94 -33.16
CA VAL A 641 7.00 6.11 -34.28
C VAL A 641 7.72 6.81 -35.42
N ASP A 642 7.74 6.22 -36.61
CA ASP A 642 8.21 6.91 -37.82
C ASP A 642 7.04 7.62 -38.49
N ILE A 643 7.08 8.95 -38.50
CA ILE A 643 6.07 9.79 -39.13
C ILE A 643 6.55 10.18 -40.51
N GLN A 644 5.73 9.91 -41.52
CA GLN A 644 5.97 10.35 -42.89
C GLN A 644 4.85 11.28 -43.33
N LEU A 645 5.18 12.57 -43.42
CA LEU A 645 4.28 13.63 -43.88
C LEU A 645 4.76 14.14 -45.24
N PRO A 646 4.06 13.82 -46.34
CA PRO A 646 4.41 14.30 -47.67
C PRO A 646 4.50 15.83 -47.70
N GLY A 647 5.63 16.38 -48.17
CA GLY A 647 5.88 17.82 -48.24
C GLY A 647 6.39 18.46 -46.94
N TYR A 648 6.44 17.72 -45.82
CA TYR A 648 6.89 18.21 -44.51
C TYR A 648 8.04 17.35 -43.98
N HIS A 649 9.17 17.37 -44.68
CA HIS A 649 10.35 16.56 -44.32
C HIS A 649 10.94 16.93 -42.96
N TYR A 650 10.84 18.21 -42.55
CA TYR A 650 11.34 18.68 -41.27
C TYR A 650 10.54 18.16 -40.07
N ILE A 651 9.26 17.82 -40.26
CA ILE A 651 8.42 17.13 -39.25
C ILE A 651 8.60 15.61 -39.39
N SER A 652 8.64 15.10 -40.61
CA SER A 652 8.81 13.66 -40.87
C SER A 652 10.09 13.10 -40.23
N GLY A 653 9.99 11.92 -39.63
CA GLY A 653 11.11 11.25 -38.99
C GLY A 653 10.69 10.38 -37.82
N LYS A 654 11.70 9.88 -37.11
CA LYS A 654 11.53 8.95 -36.00
C LYS A 654 11.35 9.72 -34.69
N TYR A 655 10.20 9.52 -34.05
CA TYR A 655 9.82 10.06 -32.75
C TYR A 655 9.93 8.97 -31.71
N CYS A 656 10.80 9.14 -30.71
CA CYS A 656 11.00 8.16 -29.65
C CYS A 656 10.35 8.62 -28.35
N PRO A 657 9.79 7.72 -27.54
CA PRO A 657 9.18 8.08 -26.26
C PRO A 657 10.26 8.67 -25.33
N VAL A 658 10.00 9.83 -24.74
CA VAL A 658 10.92 10.51 -23.80
C VAL A 658 10.27 10.86 -22.47
N GLY A 659 8.95 10.75 -22.38
CA GLY A 659 8.20 11.07 -21.16
C GLY A 659 6.73 10.78 -21.33
N GLU A 660 5.93 11.35 -20.42
CA GLU A 660 4.49 11.16 -20.34
C GLU A 660 3.82 12.53 -20.26
N ASN A 661 2.62 12.64 -20.81
CA ASN A 661 1.90 13.92 -20.77
C ASN A 661 1.30 14.11 -19.38
N ALA A 662 1.97 14.90 -18.55
CA ALA A 662 1.56 15.18 -17.17
C ALA A 662 0.18 15.85 -17.05
N ALA A 663 -0.32 16.50 -18.11
CA ALA A 663 -1.57 17.24 -18.06
C ALA A 663 -2.82 16.37 -18.27
N VAL A 664 -2.69 15.24 -18.98
CA VAL A 664 -3.88 14.46 -19.41
C VAL A 664 -3.69 12.94 -19.35
N ALA A 665 -2.50 12.43 -18.99
CA ALA A 665 -2.22 11.00 -18.89
C ALA A 665 -2.64 10.17 -20.13
N LEU A 666 -2.65 10.80 -21.32
CA LEU A 666 -3.07 10.20 -22.60
C LEU A 666 -2.00 9.34 -23.26
N GLY A 667 -1.00 8.90 -22.49
CA GLY A 667 0.11 8.08 -22.96
C GLY A 667 1.40 8.86 -23.23
N PRO A 668 2.39 8.16 -23.82
CA PRO A 668 3.74 8.67 -23.93
C PRO A 668 3.82 9.89 -24.84
N VAL A 669 4.69 10.81 -24.43
CA VAL A 669 5.15 11.93 -25.22
C VAL A 669 6.37 11.46 -25.99
N TYR A 670 6.30 11.55 -27.31
CA TYR A 670 7.43 11.22 -28.17
C TYR A 670 8.15 12.49 -28.58
N PHE A 671 9.46 12.40 -28.67
CA PHE A 671 10.32 13.50 -29.09
C PHE A 671 11.14 13.07 -30.29
N LYS A 672 11.25 13.99 -31.23
CA LYS A 672 12.19 13.93 -32.34
C LYS A 672 13.22 15.02 -32.11
N GLU A 673 14.47 14.62 -31.94
CA GLU A 673 15.60 15.54 -31.86
C GLU A 673 15.96 16.02 -33.28
N GLY A 674 15.89 17.34 -33.50
CA GLY A 674 16.30 17.99 -34.75
C GLY A 674 17.78 18.39 -34.73
N LEU A 675 18.30 18.92 -35.84
CA LEU A 675 19.66 19.48 -35.85
C LEU A 675 19.73 20.83 -35.10
N THR A 676 18.58 21.51 -35.00
CA THR A 676 18.41 22.72 -34.20
C THR A 676 17.21 22.57 -33.25
N ALA A 677 17.08 23.50 -32.31
CA ALA A 677 15.95 23.52 -31.38
C ALA A 677 14.61 23.71 -32.14
N GLU A 678 14.62 24.46 -33.23
CA GLU A 678 13.46 24.72 -34.10
C GLU A 678 13.05 23.52 -34.97
N GLU A 679 13.95 22.54 -35.13
CA GLU A 679 13.69 21.28 -35.84
C GLU A 679 13.35 20.13 -34.90
N SER A 680 13.29 20.40 -33.59
CA SER A 680 12.92 19.42 -32.58
C SER A 680 11.43 19.49 -32.31
N PHE A 681 10.75 18.34 -32.35
CA PHE A 681 9.30 18.29 -32.29
C PHE A 681 8.82 17.32 -31.22
N TRP A 682 7.74 17.70 -30.55
CA TRP A 682 7.03 16.85 -29.62
C TRP A 682 5.80 16.27 -30.31
N LEU A 683 5.57 14.99 -30.10
CA LEU A 683 4.45 14.25 -30.66
C LEU A 683 3.64 13.65 -29.51
N MET A 684 2.36 13.99 -29.48
CA MET A 684 1.40 13.49 -28.49
C MET A 684 0.12 13.05 -29.18
N ARG A 685 -0.57 12.07 -28.62
CA ARG A 685 -1.85 11.63 -29.16
C ARG A 685 -2.87 12.77 -29.05
N ASN A 686 -3.56 13.07 -30.13
CA ASN A 686 -4.55 14.14 -30.19
C ASN A 686 -5.81 13.73 -29.43
N ASP A 687 -6.23 14.54 -28.46
CA ASP A 687 -7.57 14.46 -27.89
C ASP A 687 -8.48 15.42 -28.66
N VAL A 688 -9.40 14.84 -29.43
CA VAL A 688 -10.32 15.57 -30.30
C VAL A 688 -11.17 16.57 -29.51
N ALA A 689 -11.35 16.36 -28.18
CA ALA A 689 -12.09 17.27 -27.31
C ALA A 689 -11.37 18.63 -27.08
N LEU A 690 -10.04 18.64 -26.99
CA LEU A 690 -9.24 19.85 -26.73
C LEU A 690 -9.20 20.81 -27.93
N CYS A 691 -9.25 20.29 -29.16
CA CYS A 691 -9.25 21.12 -30.37
C CYS A 691 -10.53 21.94 -30.56
N ALA A 692 -11.64 21.55 -29.94
CA ALA A 692 -12.91 22.27 -30.04
C ALA A 692 -12.88 23.68 -29.39
N GLN A 693 -11.87 23.99 -28.56
CA GLN A 693 -11.76 25.26 -27.85
C GLN A 693 -10.84 26.31 -28.52
N GLY A 694 -10.42 26.10 -29.78
CA GLY A 694 -9.82 27.17 -30.60
C GLY A 694 -8.40 26.91 -31.14
N GLY A 695 -7.89 25.68 -31.08
CA GLY A 695 -6.66 25.29 -31.78
C GLY A 695 -6.94 24.99 -33.26
N LEU A 696 -6.10 25.49 -34.18
CA LEU A 696 -6.20 25.21 -35.62
C LEU A 696 -6.22 23.68 -35.86
N PRO A 697 -7.33 23.11 -36.38
CA PRO A 697 -7.41 21.67 -36.61
C PRO A 697 -6.58 21.33 -37.84
N MET A 698 -5.47 20.59 -37.67
CA MET A 698 -4.95 19.79 -38.76
C MET A 698 -5.93 18.62 -38.96
N ALA A 699 -6.80 18.77 -39.95
CA ALA A 699 -7.83 17.81 -40.27
C ALA A 699 -7.24 16.41 -40.51
N HIS A 700 -7.81 15.40 -39.86
CA HIS A 700 -7.56 13.95 -40.02
C HIS A 700 -6.27 13.36 -39.39
N GLY A 701 -5.75 13.94 -38.31
CA GLY A 701 -4.64 13.35 -37.53
C GLY A 701 -5.02 12.92 -36.12
N LEU A 702 -4.65 11.67 -35.75
CA LEU A 702 -4.73 11.15 -34.37
C LEU A 702 -3.66 11.74 -33.43
N TRP A 703 -2.86 12.71 -33.90
CA TRP A 703 -1.65 13.18 -33.24
C TRP A 703 -1.52 14.71 -33.35
N LEU A 704 -1.07 15.35 -32.28
CA LEU A 704 -0.66 16.74 -32.22
C LEU A 704 0.86 16.80 -32.32
N VAL A 705 1.36 17.71 -33.16
CA VAL A 705 2.78 18.03 -33.28
C VAL A 705 2.96 19.43 -32.71
N GLY A 706 3.77 19.53 -31.65
CA GLY A 706 4.07 20.77 -30.92
C GLY A 706 5.52 21.21 -31.11
#